data_AF-A0A7X0NPU8-F1
#
_entry.id   AF-A0A7X0NPU8-F1
#
_cell.length_a   1.000
_cell.length_b   1.000
_cell.length_c   1.000
_cell.angle_alpha   90.00
_cell.angle_beta   90.00
_cell.angle_gamma   90.00
#
_symmetry.space_group_name_H-M   'P 1'
#
loop_
_entity.id
_entity.type
_entity.pdbx_description
1 polymer ?
#
loop_
_entity_poly.entity_id
_entity_poly.type
_entity_poly.pdbx_seq_one_letter_code
_entity_poly.pdbx_strand_id
1 'polypeptide(L)'
;MTLWYDRPATDWETQALPIGNGPLGAMVFGGVASEQLQFNEKTLWTGGPGVSGYDFGNWKTPRPGAIAEVQQQIDRDGRMTPEAVAAKLGQPKTGFGAYQTFGDLFLDFGHANPTDYRRELGLREAVARVGYTAGGVRYSREFFASNPGNVIVGRLSADQGGKVSFTLRHTSPRDDKTVTAADGRLTIRGALRDNGMTFEAQVQVISEGGTRTDDGDRITVSGADSAVIVLSAGTDYAGTYPAYRGEDPHAKVTAAVDAAAATSYDDLRRAHVADYRELFDRVKLDLGGTAPAIPTDRLRRNYTGGASAGDRALEALFFAYGRYLLISSSRENDLLPANLQGVWNNVTNPPWSADYHVNINLQMNYWLAEQTNLHQTTEPYDRYITSMVAPGRKTAQDLFGARGWVVNNETNPFGFTGLHDWATAFWFPEAAAWTTQHLYDTYRFTGDLGYLRETAYPVIKGAAEFWLDFLHTDPRDGRLVVSPSYSPEHGDFSAGASMSQQIVREVFTNALAAAKKLKVDEDFQAEVGAALARLDPGLRVGSWGQLQEWKSDWDSKTDTHRHVSHLYALHPGNQILPGTPEAEAAKVSLTARGDGGTGWSKAWKINFWARLLDGDHAHKMLAEQLKGSTLDNLWDTHPPFQIDGNFGATSGIAEMLLQSQHDVVHVLPALPSAWRDGSVTGLRARGDVTVDAAWKDGAADTITVRPGRTGTIKVRSPFIAGRYRVFDEQGHEVGPRRDGDTLSWNARAGKAYTIQNEAAVTLAAPATATPGTPFEAKVAVTATRRRSVPASDVTLTVPQGWIAEPATRHLAGVAPGQSRTATFTVTPGPSDGTRRAVLAASVTGDSWKGAATAVLALEPCAPAPAGSVLVAWDPKEGGTVTDTSGNGRHATVTGTASYDQGAPTGSGLTLDGNTYLTTANTTLGVVREATFAAEVKVAGSGYRRLFDSQPSGDPGTDGVLIDVTPANKVRFIGAGANVTLDATLPAGRWLDLVVTLDRTGALALYVDGERAATGQVTADGITGCTARPLRFGADQGGGQRLTGGVDRAAILARTLTADEVKTWKELAF
;
A
#
# COMPACT_ATOMS: atom_id res chain seq x y z
N MET A 1 -7.72 -17.15 -10.93
CA MET A 1 -6.89 -16.00 -10.52
C MET A 1 -5.81 -15.83 -11.55
N THR A 2 -5.92 -14.80 -12.39
CA THR A 2 -5.08 -14.59 -13.57
C THR A 2 -4.96 -13.09 -13.82
N LEU A 3 -3.75 -12.60 -14.09
CA LEU A 3 -3.56 -11.29 -14.72
C LEU A 3 -3.60 -11.50 -16.24
N TRP A 4 -4.39 -10.75 -16.99
CA TRP A 4 -4.45 -10.93 -18.45
C TRP A 4 -4.66 -9.63 -19.22
N TYR A 5 -4.14 -9.62 -20.45
CA TYR A 5 -4.08 -8.45 -21.34
C TYR A 5 -4.31 -8.88 -22.78
N ASP A 6 -4.89 -7.99 -23.57
CA ASP A 6 -5.21 -8.20 -24.99
C ASP A 6 -4.25 -7.48 -25.94
N ARG A 7 -3.07 -7.09 -25.45
CA ARG A 7 -1.99 -6.49 -26.23
C ARG A 7 -0.61 -6.82 -25.64
N PRO A 8 0.46 -6.87 -26.47
CA PRO A 8 1.83 -6.96 -25.98
C PRO A 8 2.20 -5.82 -25.03
N ALA A 9 3.12 -6.09 -24.12
CA ALA A 9 3.76 -5.04 -23.34
C ALA A 9 4.73 -4.24 -24.23
N THR A 10 4.76 -2.92 -24.02
CA THR A 10 5.74 -2.00 -24.62
C THR A 10 6.62 -1.33 -23.55
N ASP A 11 6.28 -1.52 -22.28
CA ASP A 11 6.97 -0.94 -21.15
C ASP A 11 7.27 -2.01 -20.08
N TRP A 12 8.51 -2.01 -19.60
CA TRP A 12 9.01 -3.03 -18.68
C TRP A 12 8.31 -2.96 -17.32
N GLU A 13 8.23 -1.75 -16.76
CA GLU A 13 7.80 -1.52 -15.39
C GLU A 13 6.29 -1.69 -15.26
N THR A 14 5.54 -1.13 -16.19
CA THR A 14 4.09 -1.02 -16.07
C THR A 14 3.33 -2.21 -16.64
N GLN A 15 3.88 -2.94 -17.61
CA GLN A 15 3.09 -3.87 -18.44
C GLN A 15 3.63 -5.29 -18.50
N ALA A 16 4.95 -5.51 -18.44
CA ALA A 16 5.51 -6.85 -18.55
C ALA A 16 5.13 -7.74 -17.35
N LEU A 17 5.07 -9.05 -17.57
CA LEU A 17 4.64 -10.04 -16.57
C LEU A 17 5.85 -10.68 -15.88
N PRO A 18 6.01 -10.55 -14.55
CA PRO A 18 7.09 -11.20 -13.83
C PRO A 18 6.85 -12.70 -13.70
N ILE A 19 7.91 -13.48 -13.88
CA ILE A 19 8.07 -14.87 -13.41
C ILE A 19 9.36 -14.98 -12.62
N GLY A 20 9.42 -15.88 -11.64
CA GLY A 20 10.63 -16.11 -10.87
C GLY A 20 10.54 -17.36 -10.03
N ASN A 21 11.70 -17.89 -9.64
CA ASN A 21 11.82 -19.11 -8.84
C ASN A 21 12.56 -18.89 -7.52
N GLY A 22 12.72 -17.63 -7.11
CA GLY A 22 13.63 -17.22 -6.04
C GLY A 22 14.93 -16.63 -6.60
N PRO A 23 15.92 -17.44 -7.07
CA PRO A 23 17.21 -16.91 -7.52
C PRO A 23 17.16 -16.26 -8.91
N LEU A 24 16.30 -16.75 -9.80
CA LEU A 24 16.14 -16.27 -11.17
C LEU A 24 14.81 -15.54 -11.34
N GLY A 25 14.84 -14.46 -12.11
CA GLY A 25 13.67 -13.67 -12.48
C GLY A 25 13.64 -13.41 -13.98
N ALA A 26 12.44 -13.32 -14.57
CA ALA A 26 12.27 -12.79 -15.90
C ALA A 26 10.96 -12.00 -16.05
N MET A 27 10.97 -11.04 -16.97
CA MET A 27 9.82 -10.23 -17.36
C MET A 27 9.41 -10.57 -18.79
N VAL A 28 8.19 -11.09 -18.94
CA VAL A 28 7.63 -11.55 -20.22
C VAL A 28 6.82 -10.42 -20.88
N PHE A 29 7.23 -10.00 -22.07
CA PHE A 29 6.57 -8.89 -22.78
C PHE A 29 5.36 -9.33 -23.61
N GLY A 30 5.42 -10.52 -24.20
CA GLY A 30 4.38 -11.03 -25.09
C GLY A 30 4.45 -10.50 -26.52
N GLY A 31 5.61 -10.08 -27.01
CA GLY A 31 5.74 -9.47 -28.35
C GLY A 31 5.45 -10.44 -29.50
N VAL A 32 4.82 -9.95 -30.59
CA VAL A 32 4.37 -10.80 -31.70
C VAL A 32 5.48 -11.04 -32.73
N ALA A 33 6.06 -9.98 -33.27
CA ALA A 33 7.18 -10.08 -34.21
C ALA A 33 8.48 -10.53 -33.53
N SER A 34 8.69 -10.08 -32.29
CA SER A 34 9.83 -10.40 -31.45
C SER A 34 9.34 -10.49 -30.00
N GLU A 35 9.53 -11.65 -29.36
CA GLU A 35 9.30 -11.78 -27.91
C GLU A 35 10.53 -11.27 -27.16
N GLN A 36 10.30 -10.59 -26.03
CA GLN A 36 11.35 -10.11 -25.14
C GLN A 36 11.18 -10.77 -23.77
N LEU A 37 12.24 -11.41 -23.30
CA LEU A 37 12.40 -11.89 -21.94
C LEU A 37 13.58 -11.14 -21.31
N GLN A 38 13.30 -10.07 -20.57
CA GLN A 38 14.31 -9.46 -19.72
C GLN A 38 14.54 -10.40 -18.53
N PHE A 39 15.77 -10.75 -18.20
CA PHE A 39 16.05 -11.70 -17.11
C PHE A 39 17.16 -11.26 -16.15
N ASN A 40 17.14 -11.87 -14.98
CA ASN A 40 17.96 -11.57 -13.84
C ASN A 40 18.38 -12.84 -13.11
N GLU A 41 19.51 -12.74 -12.42
CA GLU A 41 19.94 -13.66 -11.37
C GLU A 41 20.26 -12.78 -10.15
N LYS A 42 19.83 -13.20 -8.97
CA LYS A 42 19.75 -12.34 -7.77
C LYS A 42 21.11 -11.88 -7.23
N THR A 43 22.16 -12.67 -7.42
CA THR A 43 23.48 -12.41 -6.84
C THR A 43 24.39 -11.53 -7.71
N LEU A 44 24.00 -11.25 -8.96
CA LEU A 44 24.74 -10.37 -9.86
C LEU A 44 24.75 -8.90 -9.40
N TRP A 45 25.83 -8.51 -8.75
CA TRP A 45 25.98 -7.20 -8.10
C TRP A 45 27.38 -6.61 -8.30
N THR A 46 27.44 -5.31 -8.64
CA THR A 46 28.67 -4.52 -8.51
C THR A 46 28.93 -4.17 -7.05
N GLY A 47 30.10 -3.61 -6.73
CA GLY A 47 30.49 -3.23 -5.37
C GLY A 47 31.13 -4.35 -4.57
N GLY A 48 31.35 -4.09 -3.28
CA GLY A 48 31.92 -5.06 -2.35
C GLY A 48 33.45 -5.17 -2.39
N PRO A 49 34.01 -6.20 -1.73
CA PRO A 49 35.44 -6.48 -1.73
C PRO A 49 35.98 -6.64 -3.15
N GLY A 50 37.18 -6.11 -3.38
CA GLY A 50 37.80 -6.03 -4.71
C GLY A 50 37.64 -4.64 -5.37
N VAL A 51 36.64 -3.86 -4.96
CA VAL A 51 36.50 -2.46 -5.38
C VAL A 51 37.39 -1.56 -4.52
N SER A 52 38.10 -0.64 -5.17
CA SER A 52 39.00 0.30 -4.48
C SER A 52 38.26 1.13 -3.43
N GLY A 53 38.75 1.09 -2.20
CA GLY A 53 38.21 1.88 -1.10
C GLY A 53 36.93 1.35 -0.45
N TYR A 54 36.50 0.13 -0.77
CA TYR A 54 35.42 -0.55 -0.05
C TYR A 54 35.88 -0.98 1.36
N ASP A 55 35.20 -0.49 2.37
CA ASP A 55 35.53 -0.64 3.80
C ASP A 55 34.30 -1.08 4.62
N PHE A 56 33.33 -1.71 3.96
CA PHE A 56 32.03 -2.08 4.56
C PHE A 56 31.23 -0.88 5.08
N GLY A 57 31.59 0.36 4.67
CA GLY A 57 31.01 1.60 5.18
C GLY A 57 31.66 2.11 6.47
N ASN A 58 32.71 1.45 6.97
CA ASN A 58 33.36 1.85 8.21
C ASN A 58 34.28 3.07 8.00
N TRP A 59 34.53 3.85 9.05
CA TRP A 59 35.44 4.99 8.95
C TRP A 59 36.84 4.58 8.50
N LYS A 60 37.34 5.17 7.41
CA LYS A 60 38.71 4.96 6.93
C LYS A 60 39.77 5.44 7.92
N THR A 61 39.42 6.48 8.69
CA THR A 61 40.27 7.05 9.74
C THR A 61 39.48 7.08 11.04
N PRO A 62 40.02 6.54 12.15
CA PRO A 62 39.36 6.59 13.45
C PRO A 62 38.99 8.03 13.86
N ARG A 63 37.77 8.21 14.39
CA ARG A 63 37.25 9.50 14.86
C ARG A 63 36.91 9.44 16.37
N PRO A 64 37.91 9.24 17.25
CA PRO A 64 37.67 9.06 18.68
C PRO A 64 36.94 10.27 19.27
N GLY A 65 35.87 10.01 20.03
CA GLY A 65 35.07 11.06 20.68
C GLY A 65 34.02 11.74 19.80
N ALA A 66 33.99 11.49 18.48
CA ALA A 66 33.05 12.19 17.58
C ALA A 66 31.57 11.96 17.94
N ILE A 67 31.19 10.73 18.29
CA ILE A 67 29.81 10.43 18.75
C ILE A 67 29.51 11.16 20.06
N ALA A 68 30.46 11.13 21.02
CA ALA A 68 30.31 11.80 22.30
C ALA A 68 30.16 13.33 22.15
N GLU A 69 30.85 13.95 21.19
CA GLU A 69 30.66 15.37 20.87
C GLU A 69 29.24 15.66 20.37
N VAL A 70 28.70 14.80 19.48
CA VAL A 70 27.31 14.95 19.00
C VAL A 70 26.33 14.76 20.15
N GLN A 71 26.52 13.74 20.99
CA GLN A 71 25.68 13.49 22.17
C GLN A 71 25.71 14.70 23.12
N GLN A 72 26.89 15.22 23.46
CA GLN A 72 27.03 16.40 24.32
C GLN A 72 26.37 17.65 23.73
N GLN A 73 26.41 17.82 22.41
CA GLN A 73 25.73 18.91 21.73
C GLN A 73 24.21 18.73 21.78
N ILE A 74 23.69 17.54 21.53
CA ILE A 74 22.25 17.22 21.67
C ILE A 74 21.80 17.40 23.12
N ASP A 75 22.60 16.99 24.10
CA ASP A 75 22.29 17.15 25.53
C ASP A 75 22.17 18.63 25.92
N ARG A 76 23.05 19.48 25.36
CA ARG A 76 23.08 20.93 25.63
C ARG A 76 22.00 21.70 24.89
N ASP A 77 21.79 21.40 23.60
CA ASP A 77 20.94 22.19 22.69
C ASP A 77 19.56 21.54 22.44
N GLY A 78 19.36 20.30 22.90
CA GLY A 78 18.17 19.48 22.70
C GLY A 78 18.09 18.80 21.32
N ARG A 79 18.83 19.31 20.33
CA ARG A 79 18.76 18.88 18.93
C ARG A 79 19.99 19.28 18.12
N MET A 80 20.17 18.64 16.96
CA MET A 80 21.23 18.97 15.98
C MET A 80 20.75 18.71 14.56
N THR A 81 21.04 19.59 13.60
CA THR A 81 20.56 19.42 12.22
C THR A 81 21.22 18.21 11.55
N PRO A 82 20.53 17.53 10.62
CA PRO A 82 21.08 16.36 9.93
C PRO A 82 22.44 16.61 9.27
N GLU A 83 22.63 17.77 8.63
CA GLU A 83 23.88 18.13 7.95
C GLU A 83 25.05 18.26 8.93
N ALA A 84 24.80 18.81 10.12
CA ALA A 84 25.83 19.00 11.13
C ALA A 84 26.26 17.65 11.74
N VAL A 85 25.32 16.71 11.92
CA VAL A 85 25.64 15.35 12.37
C VAL A 85 26.38 14.59 11.28
N ALA A 86 25.93 14.66 10.03
CA ALA A 86 26.58 14.01 8.89
C ALA A 86 28.01 14.53 8.65
N ALA A 87 28.25 15.83 8.81
CA ALA A 87 29.60 16.40 8.73
C ALA A 87 30.56 15.81 9.78
N LYS A 88 30.06 15.41 10.95
CA LYS A 88 30.86 14.79 12.02
C LYS A 88 31.01 13.28 11.88
N LEU A 89 29.89 12.60 11.61
CA LEU A 89 29.79 11.14 11.70
C LEU A 89 29.71 10.43 10.34
N GLY A 90 29.25 11.13 9.29
CA GLY A 90 29.09 10.56 7.96
C GLY A 90 30.42 10.28 7.24
N GLN A 91 30.34 9.43 6.21
CA GLN A 91 31.44 9.14 5.29
C GLN A 91 30.91 8.91 3.87
N PRO A 92 31.61 9.36 2.81
CA PRO A 92 31.19 9.07 1.45
C PRO A 92 31.02 7.57 1.17
N LYS A 93 29.87 7.20 0.60
CA LYS A 93 29.56 5.84 0.18
C LYS A 93 30.48 5.41 -0.98
N THR A 94 31.46 4.55 -0.70
CA THR A 94 32.46 4.07 -1.68
C THR A 94 32.27 2.58 -1.97
N GLY A 95 32.22 2.18 -3.24
CA GLY A 95 32.16 0.76 -3.63
C GLY A 95 30.90 0.02 -3.19
N PHE A 96 29.80 0.72 -2.86
CA PHE A 96 28.54 0.10 -2.41
C PHE A 96 27.91 -0.80 -3.48
N GLY A 97 27.98 -0.38 -4.74
CA GLY A 97 27.47 -1.14 -5.87
C GLY A 97 25.95 -1.05 -6.07
N ALA A 98 25.45 -1.83 -7.01
CA ALA A 98 24.04 -1.90 -7.37
C ALA A 98 23.68 -3.26 -7.99
N TYR A 99 22.41 -3.62 -7.91
CA TYR A 99 21.89 -4.80 -8.58
C TYR A 99 21.99 -4.66 -10.10
N GLN A 100 22.38 -5.73 -10.80
CA GLN A 100 22.61 -5.68 -12.24
C GLN A 100 21.64 -6.56 -13.03
N THR A 101 21.29 -6.11 -14.23
CA THR A 101 20.57 -6.92 -15.21
C THR A 101 21.49 -7.89 -15.96
N PHE A 102 21.01 -9.10 -16.24
CA PHE A 102 21.66 -9.97 -17.23
C PHE A 102 21.40 -9.49 -18.67
N GLY A 103 20.33 -8.72 -18.87
CA GLY A 103 19.88 -8.22 -20.17
C GLY A 103 18.63 -8.94 -20.65
N ASP A 104 18.49 -9.04 -21.96
CA ASP A 104 17.30 -9.50 -22.65
C ASP A 104 17.62 -10.68 -23.55
N LEU A 105 16.75 -11.68 -23.53
CA LEU A 105 16.63 -12.63 -24.63
C LEU A 105 15.52 -12.17 -25.57
N PHE A 106 15.83 -12.14 -26.85
CA PHE A 106 14.86 -11.92 -27.91
C PHE A 106 14.64 -13.20 -28.71
N LEU A 107 13.37 -13.50 -28.98
CA LEU A 107 12.95 -14.55 -29.91
C LEU A 107 12.29 -13.86 -31.12
N ASP A 108 13.03 -13.69 -32.20
CA ASP A 108 12.56 -13.00 -33.40
C ASP A 108 11.81 -13.96 -34.32
N PHE A 109 10.48 -13.82 -34.43
CA PHE A 109 9.60 -14.67 -35.23
C PHE A 109 9.26 -14.06 -36.61
N GLY A 110 9.24 -12.72 -36.71
CA GLY A 110 8.84 -12.02 -37.93
C GLY A 110 7.34 -12.04 -38.24
N HIS A 111 6.51 -12.46 -37.29
CA HIS A 111 5.04 -12.45 -37.44
C HIS A 111 4.48 -11.02 -37.46
N ALA A 112 3.39 -10.80 -38.21
CA ALA A 112 2.71 -9.51 -38.30
C ALA A 112 1.18 -9.69 -38.30
N ASN A 113 0.46 -8.60 -38.02
CA ASN A 113 -1.01 -8.51 -38.05
C ASN A 113 -1.73 -9.62 -37.22
N PRO A 114 -1.44 -9.73 -35.91
CA PRO A 114 -2.05 -10.75 -35.06
C PRO A 114 -3.55 -10.52 -34.87
N THR A 115 -4.32 -11.61 -34.78
CA THR A 115 -5.69 -11.61 -34.23
C THR A 115 -5.76 -12.48 -32.98
N ASP A 116 -6.85 -12.38 -32.22
CA ASP A 116 -7.12 -13.21 -31.03
C ASP A 116 -5.98 -13.19 -30.00
N TYR A 117 -5.28 -12.06 -29.91
CA TYR A 117 -4.13 -11.91 -29.04
C TYR A 117 -4.55 -11.95 -27.57
N ARG A 118 -3.81 -12.70 -26.77
CA ARG A 118 -3.89 -12.68 -25.31
C ARG A 118 -2.53 -13.01 -24.69
N ARG A 119 -2.13 -12.25 -23.69
CA ARG A 119 -1.08 -12.64 -22.74
C ARG A 119 -1.63 -12.69 -21.33
N GLU A 120 -1.14 -13.62 -20.53
CA GLU A 120 -1.61 -13.80 -19.16
C GLU A 120 -0.55 -14.39 -18.23
N LEU A 121 -0.73 -14.18 -16.93
CA LEU A 121 0.00 -14.84 -15.86
C LEU A 121 -0.99 -15.58 -14.96
N GLY A 122 -0.95 -16.91 -15.00
CA GLY A 122 -1.78 -17.77 -14.16
C GLY A 122 -1.19 -17.90 -12.76
N LEU A 123 -1.72 -17.16 -11.78
CA LEU A 123 -1.15 -17.13 -10.42
C LEU A 123 -1.22 -18.46 -9.68
N ARG A 124 -2.10 -19.38 -10.07
CA ARG A 124 -2.17 -20.72 -9.44
C ARG A 124 -1.13 -21.68 -9.99
N GLU A 125 -0.60 -21.42 -11.17
CA GLU A 125 0.39 -22.28 -11.83
C GLU A 125 1.78 -21.64 -11.88
N ALA A 126 1.88 -20.32 -11.65
CA ALA A 126 3.08 -19.53 -11.91
C ALA A 126 3.59 -19.72 -13.36
N VAL A 127 2.67 -19.67 -14.32
CA VAL A 127 2.97 -19.81 -15.77
C VAL A 127 2.44 -18.57 -16.49
N ALA A 128 3.34 -17.90 -17.22
CA ALA A 128 2.99 -16.86 -18.17
C ALA A 128 2.68 -17.48 -19.54
N ARG A 129 1.64 -16.99 -20.22
CA ARG A 129 1.21 -17.49 -21.53
C ARG A 129 1.02 -16.37 -22.52
N VAL A 130 1.28 -16.67 -23.79
CA VAL A 130 0.97 -15.79 -24.91
C VAL A 130 0.32 -16.62 -26.02
N GLY A 131 -0.77 -16.13 -26.58
CA GLY A 131 -1.43 -16.75 -27.72
C GLY A 131 -1.91 -15.70 -28.71
N TYR A 132 -1.81 -16.01 -30.01
CA TYR A 132 -2.32 -15.18 -31.10
C TYR A 132 -2.40 -16.00 -32.39
N THR A 133 -3.16 -15.50 -33.36
CA THR A 133 -3.22 -16.04 -34.72
C THR A 133 -2.51 -15.09 -35.68
N ALA A 134 -1.60 -15.60 -36.51
CA ALA A 134 -0.92 -14.82 -37.56
C ALA A 134 -0.78 -15.66 -38.83
N GLY A 135 -1.15 -15.11 -39.99
CA GLY A 135 -1.09 -15.82 -41.27
C GLY A 135 -1.92 -17.12 -41.32
N GLY A 136 -3.01 -17.19 -40.55
CA GLY A 136 -3.86 -18.39 -40.44
C GLY A 136 -3.30 -19.51 -39.55
N VAL A 137 -2.22 -19.27 -38.81
CA VAL A 137 -1.63 -20.21 -37.85
C VAL A 137 -1.81 -19.67 -36.44
N ARG A 138 -2.24 -20.53 -35.51
CA ARG A 138 -2.35 -20.18 -34.09
C ARG A 138 -1.05 -20.52 -33.38
N TYR A 139 -0.40 -19.52 -32.81
CA TYR A 139 0.82 -19.66 -32.03
C TYR A 139 0.54 -19.62 -30.54
N SER A 140 1.29 -20.39 -29.77
CA SER A 140 1.24 -20.39 -28.31
C SER A 140 2.62 -20.46 -27.68
N ARG A 141 2.81 -19.68 -26.62
CA ARG A 141 4.00 -19.66 -25.79
C ARG A 141 3.64 -19.83 -24.32
N GLU A 142 4.38 -20.66 -23.60
CA GLU A 142 4.30 -20.78 -22.13
C GLU A 142 5.69 -20.54 -21.53
N PHE A 143 5.77 -19.75 -20.46
CA PHE A 143 7.00 -19.46 -19.72
C PHE A 143 6.80 -19.65 -18.22
N PHE A 144 7.77 -20.28 -17.55
CA PHE A 144 7.80 -20.41 -16.10
C PHE A 144 9.23 -20.49 -15.57
N ALA A 145 9.43 -20.09 -14.31
CA ALA A 145 10.69 -20.24 -13.61
C ALA A 145 10.54 -21.37 -12.58
N SER A 146 11.18 -22.51 -12.85
CA SER A 146 11.11 -23.71 -12.03
C SER A 146 12.10 -23.62 -10.86
N ASN A 147 11.59 -23.70 -9.63
CA ASN A 147 12.44 -23.82 -8.45
C ASN A 147 13.13 -25.20 -8.37
N PRO A 148 12.42 -26.35 -8.54
CA PRO A 148 13.06 -27.66 -8.47
C PRO A 148 14.17 -27.88 -9.51
N GLY A 149 14.03 -27.28 -10.69
CA GLY A 149 15.03 -27.37 -11.76
C GLY A 149 16.06 -26.24 -11.77
N ASN A 150 15.88 -25.21 -10.95
CA ASN A 150 16.64 -23.95 -10.99
C ASN A 150 16.81 -23.37 -12.41
N VAL A 151 15.74 -23.38 -13.20
CA VAL A 151 15.74 -22.94 -14.61
C VAL A 151 14.51 -22.13 -14.97
N ILE A 152 14.66 -21.18 -15.90
CA ILE A 152 13.55 -20.59 -16.64
C ILE A 152 13.30 -21.43 -17.89
N VAL A 153 12.06 -21.83 -18.11
CA VAL A 153 11.64 -22.70 -19.22
C VAL A 153 10.63 -21.95 -20.09
N GLY A 154 10.80 -22.03 -21.41
CA GLY A 154 9.85 -21.53 -22.40
C GLY A 154 9.48 -22.60 -23.41
N ARG A 155 8.20 -22.77 -23.74
CA ARG A 155 7.73 -23.61 -24.85
C ARG A 155 7.10 -22.76 -25.93
N LEU A 156 7.48 -23.02 -27.17
CA LEU A 156 6.99 -22.37 -28.38
C LEU A 156 6.28 -23.42 -29.24
N SER A 157 5.05 -23.15 -29.66
CA SER A 157 4.24 -24.09 -30.44
C SER A 157 3.33 -23.39 -31.44
N ALA A 158 2.91 -24.14 -32.45
CA ALA A 158 1.90 -23.75 -33.42
C ALA A 158 0.87 -24.87 -33.57
N ASP A 159 -0.34 -24.54 -34.03
CA ASP A 159 -1.38 -25.54 -34.35
C ASP A 159 -1.16 -26.29 -35.67
N GLN A 160 -0.11 -25.93 -36.41
CA GLN A 160 0.31 -26.56 -37.66
C GLN A 160 1.80 -26.92 -37.56
N GLY A 161 2.14 -28.16 -37.95
CA GLY A 161 3.53 -28.62 -38.01
C GLY A 161 4.40 -27.80 -38.96
N GLY A 162 5.67 -27.68 -38.64
CA GLY A 162 6.67 -26.94 -39.43
C GLY A 162 6.48 -25.41 -39.44
N LYS A 163 5.71 -24.84 -38.52
CA LYS A 163 5.43 -23.39 -38.46
C LYS A 163 6.21 -22.63 -37.39
N VAL A 164 6.94 -23.30 -36.50
CA VAL A 164 7.76 -22.63 -35.49
C VAL A 164 9.12 -22.29 -36.08
N SER A 165 9.36 -21.00 -36.33
CA SER A 165 10.66 -20.47 -36.75
C SER A 165 11.00 -19.22 -35.92
N PHE A 166 12.23 -19.13 -35.43
CA PHE A 166 12.69 -17.96 -34.68
C PHE A 166 14.22 -17.86 -34.64
N THR A 167 14.74 -16.67 -34.35
CA THR A 167 16.14 -16.47 -33.96
C THR A 167 16.21 -16.04 -32.51
N LEU A 168 16.94 -16.79 -31.69
CA LEU A 168 17.33 -16.44 -30.33
C LEU A 168 18.58 -15.56 -30.37
N ARG A 169 18.52 -14.39 -29.72
CA ARG A 169 19.66 -13.50 -29.51
C ARG A 169 19.64 -12.87 -28.12
N HIS A 170 20.81 -12.52 -27.60
CA HIS A 170 20.98 -11.80 -26.34
C HIS A 170 21.37 -10.34 -26.58
N THR A 171 20.83 -9.43 -25.77
CA THR A 171 21.35 -8.06 -25.65
C THR A 171 21.49 -7.67 -24.19
N SER A 172 22.39 -6.75 -23.88
CA SER A 172 22.54 -6.21 -22.53
C SER A 172 23.08 -4.79 -22.59
N PRO A 173 22.72 -3.91 -21.64
CA PRO A 173 23.41 -2.64 -21.46
C PRO A 173 24.88 -2.80 -21.03
N ARG A 174 25.31 -4.00 -20.64
CA ARG A 174 26.69 -4.31 -20.24
C ARG A 174 27.49 -4.87 -21.42
N ASP A 175 28.79 -4.63 -21.47
CA ASP A 175 29.73 -5.08 -22.51
C ASP A 175 30.92 -5.88 -21.92
N ASP A 176 30.76 -6.39 -20.70
CA ASP A 176 31.74 -7.14 -19.91
C ASP A 176 31.59 -8.67 -20.05
N LYS A 177 31.12 -9.10 -21.23
CA LYS A 177 30.71 -10.49 -21.51
C LYS A 177 31.04 -10.92 -22.93
N THR A 178 31.15 -12.22 -23.12
CA THR A 178 31.16 -12.89 -24.42
C THR A 178 29.89 -13.72 -24.58
N VAL A 179 29.36 -13.77 -25.80
CA VAL A 179 28.21 -14.62 -26.16
C VAL A 179 28.65 -15.57 -27.26
N THR A 180 28.40 -16.86 -27.07
CA THR A 180 28.75 -17.90 -28.05
C THR A 180 27.59 -18.89 -28.19
N ALA A 181 27.38 -19.39 -29.40
CA ALA A 181 26.39 -20.42 -29.71
C ALA A 181 27.08 -21.69 -30.24
N ALA A 182 26.82 -22.82 -29.60
CA ALA A 182 27.28 -24.14 -30.05
C ALA A 182 26.35 -25.25 -29.52
N ASP A 183 26.10 -26.29 -30.32
CA ASP A 183 25.27 -27.44 -29.98
C ASP A 183 23.86 -27.08 -29.46
N GLY A 184 23.28 -26.01 -30.01
CA GLY A 184 22.00 -25.45 -29.59
C GLY A 184 22.04 -24.74 -28.24
N ARG A 185 23.23 -24.43 -27.71
CA ARG A 185 23.42 -23.71 -26.46
C ARG A 185 24.01 -22.32 -26.70
N LEU A 186 23.31 -21.31 -26.21
CA LEU A 186 23.82 -19.95 -26.10
C LEU A 186 24.45 -19.75 -24.72
N THR A 187 25.76 -19.51 -24.67
CA THR A 187 26.49 -19.24 -23.41
C THR A 187 26.85 -17.76 -23.34
N ILE A 188 26.38 -17.08 -22.30
CA ILE A 188 26.66 -15.68 -21.97
C ILE A 188 27.53 -15.67 -20.73
N ARG A 189 28.82 -15.38 -20.87
CA ARG A 189 29.79 -15.48 -19.78
C ARG A 189 30.66 -14.23 -19.70
N GLY A 190 30.98 -13.80 -18.48
CA GLY A 190 31.83 -12.65 -18.26
C GLY A 190 32.29 -12.50 -16.82
N ALA A 191 32.93 -11.37 -16.54
CA ALA A 191 33.26 -10.93 -15.20
C ALA A 191 32.94 -9.44 -15.07
N LEU A 192 32.28 -9.04 -13.98
CA LEU A 192 31.90 -7.64 -13.78
C LEU A 192 33.17 -6.77 -13.74
N ARG A 193 33.23 -5.75 -14.62
CA ARG A 193 34.39 -4.82 -14.67
C ARG A 193 34.67 -4.12 -13.35
N ASP A 194 33.63 -3.93 -12.55
CA ASP A 194 33.67 -3.23 -11.27
C ASP A 194 34.44 -4.02 -10.20
N ASN A 195 34.05 -5.28 -9.95
CA ASN A 195 34.52 -6.07 -8.80
C ASN A 195 35.05 -7.47 -9.16
N GLY A 196 35.16 -7.80 -10.44
CA GLY A 196 35.67 -9.07 -10.94
C GLY A 196 34.76 -10.29 -10.70
N MET A 197 33.52 -10.11 -10.23
CA MET A 197 32.56 -11.21 -10.04
C MET A 197 32.32 -11.95 -11.35
N THR A 198 32.61 -13.25 -11.38
CA THR A 198 32.34 -14.12 -12.53
C THR A 198 30.84 -14.37 -12.62
N PHE A 199 30.29 -14.26 -13.83
CA PHE A 199 28.88 -14.55 -14.09
C PHE A 199 28.71 -15.36 -15.37
N GLU A 200 27.70 -16.22 -15.36
CA GLU A 200 27.34 -17.03 -16.53
C GLU A 200 25.84 -17.26 -16.62
N ALA A 201 25.30 -17.22 -17.83
CA ALA A 201 24.00 -17.77 -18.18
C ALA A 201 24.14 -18.70 -19.39
N GLN A 202 23.38 -19.79 -19.39
CA GLN A 202 23.31 -20.72 -20.51
C GLN A 202 21.86 -20.92 -20.92
N VAL A 203 21.60 -20.92 -22.23
CA VAL A 203 20.28 -21.14 -22.83
C VAL A 203 20.35 -22.30 -23.81
N GLN A 204 19.73 -23.43 -23.48
CA GLN A 204 19.61 -24.57 -24.39
C GLN A 204 18.32 -24.48 -25.19
N VAL A 205 18.43 -24.61 -26.52
CA VAL A 205 17.32 -24.70 -27.47
C VAL A 205 17.15 -26.14 -27.94
N ILE A 206 15.95 -26.68 -27.75
CA ILE A 206 15.56 -28.04 -28.12
C ILE A 206 14.38 -27.93 -29.09
N SER A 207 14.57 -28.27 -30.36
CA SER A 207 13.53 -28.20 -31.38
C SER A 207 13.03 -29.60 -31.76
N GLU A 208 11.71 -29.74 -31.91
CA GLU A 208 11.07 -30.92 -32.49
C GLU A 208 10.81 -30.65 -33.98
N GLY A 209 11.47 -31.41 -34.85
CA GLY A 209 11.43 -31.16 -36.29
C GLY A 209 12.23 -29.91 -36.71
N GLY A 210 12.15 -29.59 -38.00
CA GLY A 210 12.85 -28.43 -38.59
C GLY A 210 14.38 -28.56 -38.62
N THR A 211 15.05 -27.41 -38.78
CA THR A 211 16.51 -27.28 -38.76
C THR A 211 16.96 -26.23 -37.74
N ARG A 212 18.08 -26.48 -37.06
CA ARG A 212 18.75 -25.54 -36.17
C ARG A 212 20.12 -25.14 -36.73
N THR A 213 20.43 -23.85 -36.68
CA THR A 213 21.75 -23.30 -37.00
C THR A 213 22.25 -22.49 -35.82
N ASP A 214 23.49 -22.76 -35.39
CA ASP A 214 24.19 -22.01 -34.36
C ASP A 214 25.23 -21.13 -35.05
N ASP A 215 25.11 -19.80 -34.96
CA ASP A 215 25.95 -18.85 -35.68
C ASP A 215 26.42 -17.73 -34.76
N GLY A 216 27.71 -17.75 -34.41
CA GLY A 216 28.35 -16.75 -33.56
C GLY A 216 27.67 -16.59 -32.20
N ASP A 217 26.81 -15.59 -32.08
CA ASP A 217 26.08 -15.19 -30.87
C ASP A 217 24.56 -15.48 -30.95
N ARG A 218 24.12 -16.31 -31.89
CA ARG A 218 22.70 -16.59 -32.18
C ARG A 218 22.41 -18.05 -32.44
N ILE A 219 21.16 -18.44 -32.17
CA ILE A 219 20.60 -19.73 -32.57
C ILE A 219 19.34 -19.49 -33.39
N THR A 220 19.28 -20.03 -34.60
CA THR A 220 18.11 -19.95 -35.47
C THR A 220 17.46 -21.32 -35.62
N VAL A 221 16.16 -21.39 -35.34
CA VAL A 221 15.30 -22.55 -35.60
C VAL A 221 14.39 -22.22 -36.79
N SER A 222 14.32 -23.12 -37.77
CA SER A 222 13.50 -22.96 -38.98
C SER A 222 12.61 -24.17 -39.20
N GLY A 223 11.31 -23.93 -39.36
CA GLY A 223 10.34 -24.95 -39.73
C GLY A 223 10.18 -26.09 -38.73
N ALA A 224 10.27 -25.82 -37.43
CA ALA A 224 10.01 -26.79 -36.36
C ALA A 224 8.51 -26.94 -36.09
N ASP A 225 8.13 -28.07 -35.49
CA ASP A 225 6.79 -28.31 -34.96
C ASP A 225 6.61 -27.62 -33.60
N SER A 226 7.63 -27.71 -32.75
CA SER A 226 7.70 -27.05 -31.46
C SER A 226 9.15 -26.78 -31.06
N ALA A 227 9.36 -25.89 -30.08
CA ALA A 227 10.67 -25.71 -29.47
C ALA A 227 10.55 -25.43 -27.97
N VAL A 228 11.54 -25.90 -27.21
CA VAL A 228 11.71 -25.63 -25.78
C VAL A 228 13.02 -24.87 -25.59
N ILE A 229 12.97 -23.83 -24.78
CA ILE A 229 14.15 -23.12 -24.29
C ILE A 229 14.29 -23.35 -22.79
N VAL A 230 15.51 -23.61 -22.33
CA VAL A 230 15.87 -23.79 -20.92
C VAL A 230 17.02 -22.85 -20.60
N LEU A 231 16.83 -21.99 -19.60
CA LEU A 231 17.83 -21.01 -19.15
C LEU A 231 18.17 -21.25 -17.68
N SER A 232 19.46 -21.28 -17.35
CA SER A 232 19.95 -21.08 -15.98
C SER A 232 21.02 -20.00 -15.98
N ALA A 233 21.22 -19.35 -14.84
CA ALA A 233 22.29 -18.39 -14.62
C ALA A 233 22.86 -18.50 -13.20
N GLY A 234 24.07 -17.97 -13.00
CA GLY A 234 24.73 -17.95 -11.70
C GLY A 234 25.94 -17.02 -11.69
N THR A 235 26.42 -16.73 -10.48
CA THR A 235 27.68 -16.00 -10.24
C THR A 235 28.60 -16.77 -9.30
N ASP A 236 29.81 -16.26 -9.10
CA ASP A 236 30.70 -16.73 -8.04
C ASP A 236 30.42 -16.10 -6.67
N TYR A 237 29.24 -15.53 -6.41
CA TYR A 237 28.87 -15.00 -5.10
C TYR A 237 28.84 -16.10 -4.02
N ALA A 238 29.32 -15.74 -2.83
CA ALA A 238 29.11 -16.51 -1.61
C ALA A 238 28.81 -15.56 -0.45
N GLY A 239 27.87 -15.91 0.44
CA GLY A 239 27.52 -15.11 1.62
C GLY A 239 28.53 -15.19 2.77
N THR A 240 29.84 -15.25 2.47
CA THR A 240 30.91 -15.46 3.47
C THR A 240 31.85 -14.26 3.56
N TYR A 241 31.80 -13.56 4.70
CA TYR A 241 32.72 -12.49 5.04
C TYR A 241 34.18 -12.99 5.22
N PRO A 242 35.21 -12.23 4.80
CA PRO A 242 35.15 -10.91 4.18
C PRO A 242 35.17 -10.92 2.66
N ALA A 243 35.30 -12.08 2.01
CA ALA A 243 35.62 -12.15 0.58
C ALA A 243 34.39 -12.06 -0.33
N TYR A 244 33.27 -12.68 0.07
CA TYR A 244 32.05 -12.80 -0.71
C TYR A 244 32.23 -13.32 -2.14
N ARG A 245 33.17 -14.27 -2.29
CA ARG A 245 33.47 -14.99 -3.53
C ARG A 245 33.57 -16.48 -3.21
N GLY A 246 33.04 -17.28 -4.12
CA GLY A 246 32.98 -18.74 -4.05
C GLY A 246 33.51 -19.37 -5.34
N GLU A 247 32.87 -20.46 -5.74
CA GLU A 247 33.25 -21.21 -6.94
C GLU A 247 32.74 -20.56 -8.21
N ASP A 248 33.45 -20.80 -9.32
CA ASP A 248 32.98 -20.44 -10.65
C ASP A 248 31.59 -21.03 -10.95
N PRO A 249 30.64 -20.24 -11.48
CA PRO A 249 29.26 -20.69 -11.68
C PRO A 249 29.12 -21.76 -12.78
N HIS A 250 30.11 -21.93 -13.67
CA HIS A 250 30.00 -22.75 -14.88
C HIS A 250 29.45 -24.15 -14.63
N ALA A 251 30.04 -24.90 -13.69
CA ALA A 251 29.66 -26.28 -13.45
C ALA A 251 28.21 -26.40 -12.93
N LYS A 252 27.77 -25.47 -12.07
CA LYS A 252 26.41 -25.45 -11.51
C LYS A 252 25.38 -25.06 -12.58
N VAL A 253 25.68 -24.06 -13.40
CA VAL A 253 24.82 -23.62 -14.50
C VAL A 253 24.67 -24.70 -15.56
N THR A 254 25.78 -25.30 -16.00
CA THR A 254 25.76 -26.42 -16.97
C THR A 254 24.92 -27.58 -16.45
N ALA A 255 25.13 -28.02 -15.21
CA ALA A 255 24.40 -29.15 -14.63
C ALA A 255 22.88 -28.90 -14.56
N ALA A 256 22.45 -27.69 -14.19
CA ALA A 256 21.04 -27.32 -14.14
C ALA A 256 20.39 -27.35 -15.53
N VAL A 257 21.05 -26.74 -16.54
CA VAL A 257 20.55 -26.73 -17.92
C VAL A 257 20.53 -28.14 -18.52
N ASP A 258 21.57 -28.94 -18.31
CA ASP A 258 21.67 -30.30 -18.86
C ASP A 258 20.59 -31.22 -18.27
N ALA A 259 20.39 -31.18 -16.95
CA ALA A 259 19.37 -31.97 -16.29
C ALA A 259 17.95 -31.60 -16.76
N ALA A 260 17.68 -30.30 -16.90
CA ALA A 260 16.40 -29.83 -17.41
C ALA A 260 16.22 -30.16 -18.91
N ALA A 261 17.26 -30.02 -19.74
CA ALA A 261 17.22 -30.36 -21.16
C ALA A 261 17.01 -31.86 -21.43
N ALA A 262 17.46 -32.73 -20.51
CA ALA A 262 17.21 -34.17 -20.55
C ALA A 262 15.79 -34.56 -20.10
N THR A 263 15.02 -33.62 -19.54
CA THR A 263 13.68 -33.85 -19.00
C THR A 263 12.62 -33.32 -19.98
N SER A 264 11.50 -34.04 -20.14
CA SER A 264 10.43 -33.57 -21.02
C SER A 264 9.83 -32.25 -20.49
N TYR A 265 9.37 -31.38 -21.40
CA TYR A 265 8.70 -30.14 -21.00
C TYR A 265 7.51 -30.40 -20.06
N ASP A 266 6.71 -31.42 -20.35
CA ASP A 266 5.52 -31.71 -19.56
C ASP A 266 5.90 -32.18 -18.13
N ASP A 267 7.03 -32.90 -17.97
CA ASP A 267 7.58 -33.25 -16.66
C ASP A 267 8.10 -32.02 -15.91
N LEU A 268 8.86 -31.14 -16.58
CA LEU A 268 9.34 -29.88 -15.99
C LEU A 268 8.18 -29.01 -15.50
N ARG A 269 7.14 -28.85 -16.34
CA ARG A 269 5.94 -28.09 -15.99
C ARG A 269 5.18 -28.74 -14.83
N ARG A 270 5.05 -30.07 -14.81
CA ARG A 270 4.41 -30.77 -13.68
C ARG A 270 5.17 -30.56 -12.37
N ALA A 271 6.49 -30.71 -12.38
CA ALA A 271 7.33 -30.50 -11.20
C ALA A 271 7.24 -29.06 -10.69
N HIS A 272 7.34 -28.09 -11.59
CA HIS A 272 7.14 -26.66 -11.28
C HIS A 272 5.79 -26.38 -10.63
N VAL A 273 4.69 -26.81 -11.27
CA VAL A 273 3.34 -26.54 -10.76
C VAL A 273 3.09 -27.26 -9.44
N ALA A 274 3.65 -28.45 -9.22
CA ALA A 274 3.52 -29.19 -7.96
C ALA A 274 4.23 -28.45 -6.81
N ASP A 275 5.49 -28.07 -7.01
CA ASP A 275 6.29 -27.28 -6.06
C ASP A 275 5.59 -25.95 -5.72
N TYR A 276 5.27 -25.16 -6.73
CA TYR A 276 4.68 -23.85 -6.54
C TYR A 276 3.34 -23.92 -5.79
N ARG A 277 2.49 -24.91 -6.11
CA ARG A 277 1.17 -25.05 -5.48
C ARG A 277 1.24 -25.55 -4.06
N GLU A 278 2.31 -26.24 -3.65
CA GLU A 278 2.53 -26.61 -2.25
C GLU A 278 2.54 -25.37 -1.36
N LEU A 279 3.04 -24.23 -1.85
CA LEU A 279 3.05 -22.94 -1.17
C LEU A 279 1.78 -22.13 -1.47
N PHE A 280 1.44 -21.96 -2.76
CA PHE A 280 0.39 -21.04 -3.16
C PHE A 280 -1.01 -21.49 -2.76
N ASP A 281 -1.37 -22.78 -2.89
CA ASP A 281 -2.72 -23.26 -2.58
C ASP A 281 -3.03 -23.28 -1.07
N ARG A 282 -2.03 -23.03 -0.19
CA ARG A 282 -2.21 -22.98 1.28
C ARG A 282 -3.19 -21.92 1.72
N VAL A 283 -3.23 -20.76 1.06
CA VAL A 283 -4.13 -19.65 1.44
C VAL A 283 -5.03 -19.28 0.28
N LYS A 284 -6.32 -19.11 0.57
CA LYS A 284 -7.32 -18.61 -0.38
C LYS A 284 -8.17 -17.55 0.28
N LEU A 285 -8.36 -16.45 -0.42
CA LEU A 285 -9.27 -15.37 -0.06
C LEU A 285 -10.39 -15.30 -1.11
N ASP A 286 -11.63 -15.40 -0.66
CA ASP A 286 -12.83 -15.23 -1.47
C ASP A 286 -13.66 -14.08 -0.89
N LEU A 287 -13.84 -13.03 -1.69
CA LEU A 287 -14.63 -11.85 -1.34
C LEU A 287 -15.94 -11.80 -2.14
N GLY A 288 -16.43 -12.93 -2.66
CA GLY A 288 -17.67 -12.98 -3.45
C GLY A 288 -17.56 -12.23 -4.78
N GLY A 289 -16.36 -12.21 -5.38
CA GLY A 289 -16.10 -11.65 -6.70
C GLY A 289 -16.31 -12.69 -7.80
N THR A 290 -16.73 -12.25 -8.98
CA THR A 290 -16.73 -13.10 -10.19
C THR A 290 -15.44 -12.88 -10.97
N ALA A 291 -15.03 -13.88 -11.77
CA ALA A 291 -13.88 -13.72 -12.66
C ALA A 291 -14.14 -12.55 -13.64
N PRO A 292 -13.31 -11.48 -13.64
CA PRO A 292 -13.53 -10.33 -14.50
C PRO A 292 -13.43 -10.70 -15.98
N ALA A 293 -14.39 -10.22 -16.78
CA ALA A 293 -14.40 -10.41 -18.24
C ALA A 293 -13.55 -9.39 -19.01
N ILE A 294 -12.92 -8.43 -18.30
CA ILE A 294 -12.08 -7.38 -18.86
C ILE A 294 -10.60 -7.60 -18.49
N PRO A 295 -9.65 -7.10 -19.29
CA PRO A 295 -8.23 -7.12 -18.97
C PRO A 295 -7.90 -6.46 -17.63
N THR A 296 -6.80 -6.90 -17.02
CA THR A 296 -6.39 -6.47 -15.68
C THR A 296 -6.06 -4.97 -15.61
N ASP A 297 -5.47 -4.38 -16.66
CA ASP A 297 -5.22 -2.93 -16.72
C ASP A 297 -6.52 -2.13 -16.67
N ARG A 298 -7.55 -2.57 -17.39
CA ARG A 298 -8.89 -1.97 -17.35
C ARG A 298 -9.60 -2.22 -16.02
N LEU A 299 -9.48 -3.41 -15.45
CA LEU A 299 -10.02 -3.71 -14.11
C LEU A 299 -9.43 -2.75 -13.07
N ARG A 300 -8.11 -2.55 -13.09
CA ARG A 300 -7.38 -1.65 -12.20
C ARG A 300 -7.80 -0.19 -12.39
N ARG A 301 -7.94 0.28 -13.64
CA ARG A 301 -8.40 1.65 -13.93
C ARG A 301 -9.86 1.90 -13.54
N ASN A 302 -10.71 0.87 -13.60
CA ASN A 302 -12.13 0.97 -13.22
C ASN A 302 -12.36 0.81 -11.71
N TYR A 303 -11.32 0.53 -10.93
CA TYR A 303 -11.43 0.26 -9.50
C TYR A 303 -11.90 1.50 -8.73
N THR A 304 -12.98 1.34 -7.96
CA THR A 304 -13.60 2.44 -7.21
C THR A 304 -13.28 2.39 -5.72
N GLY A 305 -12.81 1.24 -5.21
CA GLY A 305 -12.72 0.99 -3.76
C GLY A 305 -14.09 0.86 -3.08
N GLY A 306 -15.14 0.54 -3.86
CA GLY A 306 -16.47 0.27 -3.35
C GLY A 306 -16.71 -1.23 -3.15
N ALA A 307 -17.98 -1.62 -3.11
CA ALA A 307 -18.41 -3.01 -2.93
C ALA A 307 -18.80 -3.70 -4.25
N SER A 308 -18.28 -3.25 -5.41
CA SER A 308 -18.60 -3.90 -6.69
C SER A 308 -17.91 -5.27 -6.79
N ALA A 309 -18.47 -6.18 -7.59
CA ALA A 309 -17.84 -7.49 -7.83
C ALA A 309 -16.46 -7.34 -8.49
N GLY A 310 -16.26 -6.30 -9.32
CA GLY A 310 -14.98 -5.98 -9.94
C GLY A 310 -13.94 -5.49 -8.92
N ASP A 311 -14.35 -4.62 -7.99
CA ASP A 311 -13.46 -4.13 -6.93
C ASP A 311 -12.96 -5.28 -6.05
N ARG A 312 -13.88 -6.11 -5.56
CA ARG A 312 -13.54 -7.28 -4.73
C ARG A 312 -12.69 -8.31 -5.47
N ALA A 313 -12.91 -8.48 -6.78
CA ALA A 313 -12.07 -9.35 -7.61
C ALA A 313 -10.64 -8.81 -7.75
N LEU A 314 -10.45 -7.49 -7.88
CA LEU A 314 -9.12 -6.87 -7.93
C LEU A 314 -8.40 -6.98 -6.59
N GLU A 315 -9.10 -6.73 -5.47
CA GLU A 315 -8.54 -6.84 -4.11
C GLU A 315 -8.07 -8.27 -3.82
N ALA A 316 -8.90 -9.28 -4.12
CA ALA A 316 -8.53 -10.68 -3.96
C ALA A 316 -7.38 -11.08 -4.91
N LEU A 317 -7.34 -10.55 -6.13
CA LEU A 317 -6.25 -10.77 -7.08
C LEU A 317 -4.94 -10.17 -6.56
N PHE A 318 -4.98 -8.95 -6.00
CA PHE A 318 -3.82 -8.25 -5.47
C PHE A 318 -3.23 -8.95 -4.24
N PHE A 319 -4.10 -9.42 -3.32
CA PHE A 319 -3.67 -10.27 -2.19
C PHE A 319 -2.96 -11.55 -2.66
N ALA A 320 -3.53 -12.23 -3.64
CA ALA A 320 -2.90 -13.42 -4.22
C ALA A 320 -1.59 -13.08 -4.93
N TYR A 321 -1.51 -11.91 -5.56
CA TYR A 321 -0.32 -11.46 -6.28
C TYR A 321 0.85 -11.17 -5.36
N GLY A 322 0.66 -10.55 -4.20
CA GLY A 322 1.74 -10.36 -3.22
C GLY A 322 2.32 -11.69 -2.72
N ARG A 323 1.47 -12.71 -2.49
CA ARG A 323 1.95 -14.06 -2.17
C ARG A 323 2.73 -14.70 -3.33
N TYR A 324 2.23 -14.56 -4.56
CA TYR A 324 2.94 -15.00 -5.76
C TYR A 324 4.32 -14.35 -5.90
N LEU A 325 4.41 -13.04 -5.72
CA LEU A 325 5.65 -12.28 -5.82
C LEU A 325 6.68 -12.76 -4.80
N LEU A 326 6.25 -13.06 -3.57
CA LEU A 326 7.18 -13.53 -2.53
C LEU A 326 7.70 -14.94 -2.86
N ILE A 327 6.81 -15.87 -3.25
CA ILE A 327 7.22 -17.21 -3.71
C ILE A 327 8.18 -17.11 -4.91
N SER A 328 7.94 -16.16 -5.81
CA SER A 328 8.73 -16.01 -7.04
C SER A 328 10.06 -15.29 -6.84
N SER A 329 10.24 -14.59 -5.71
CA SER A 329 11.43 -13.78 -5.42
C SER A 329 12.11 -14.11 -4.10
N SER A 330 11.67 -15.14 -3.38
CA SER A 330 12.31 -15.59 -2.14
C SER A 330 12.01 -17.06 -1.87
N ARG A 331 12.98 -17.95 -2.08
CA ARG A 331 12.84 -19.39 -1.87
C ARG A 331 13.99 -19.96 -1.03
N GLU A 332 13.77 -21.16 -0.50
CA GLU A 332 14.68 -21.89 0.37
C GLU A 332 16.08 -22.13 -0.24
N ASN A 333 16.21 -22.15 -1.56
CA ASN A 333 17.48 -22.28 -2.28
C ASN A 333 18.19 -20.95 -2.57
N ASP A 334 17.61 -19.80 -2.21
CA ASP A 334 18.19 -18.49 -2.48
C ASP A 334 19.34 -18.17 -1.52
N LEU A 335 20.39 -17.52 -2.01
CA LEU A 335 21.44 -16.97 -1.13
C LEU A 335 21.08 -15.59 -0.56
N LEU A 336 20.12 -14.91 -1.17
CA LEU A 336 19.74 -13.54 -0.87
C LEU A 336 18.21 -13.37 -0.82
N PRO A 337 17.67 -12.54 0.08
CA PRO A 337 16.24 -12.27 0.17
C PRO A 337 15.74 -11.45 -1.03
N ALA A 338 14.42 -11.28 -1.16
CA ALA A 338 13.84 -10.26 -2.03
C ALA A 338 14.38 -8.86 -1.68
N ASN A 339 14.99 -8.18 -2.65
CA ASN A 339 15.47 -6.79 -2.52
C ASN A 339 14.33 -5.77 -2.80
N LEU A 340 14.64 -4.48 -2.95
CA LEU A 340 13.66 -3.44 -3.26
C LEU A 340 12.78 -3.71 -4.51
N GLN A 341 13.24 -4.58 -5.41
CA GLN A 341 12.54 -4.98 -6.64
C GLN A 341 12.33 -6.51 -6.73
N GLY A 342 12.48 -7.22 -5.61
CA GLY A 342 12.38 -8.68 -5.53
C GLY A 342 13.58 -9.38 -6.19
N VAL A 343 13.44 -9.68 -7.48
CA VAL A 343 14.48 -10.27 -8.35
C VAL A 343 14.42 -9.69 -9.78
N TRP A 344 13.63 -8.63 -10.02
CA TRP A 344 13.38 -8.08 -11.35
C TRP A 344 13.96 -6.68 -11.49
N ASN A 345 14.92 -6.51 -12.41
CA ASN A 345 15.56 -5.21 -12.69
C ASN A 345 16.14 -5.19 -14.12
N ASN A 346 15.78 -4.19 -14.93
CA ASN A 346 16.25 -4.06 -16.32
C ASN A 346 17.43 -3.09 -16.53
N VAL A 347 17.92 -2.42 -15.49
CA VAL A 347 18.99 -1.41 -15.59
C VAL A 347 20.23 -1.80 -14.78
N THR A 348 21.34 -1.09 -15.01
CA THR A 348 22.60 -1.26 -14.27
C THR A 348 22.78 -0.25 -13.15
N ASN A 349 21.92 0.78 -13.11
CA ASN A 349 21.85 1.79 -12.06
C ASN A 349 20.40 1.95 -11.58
N PRO A 350 19.81 0.91 -10.97
CA PRO A 350 18.44 0.97 -10.46
C PRO A 350 18.27 2.03 -9.36
N PRO A 351 17.06 2.59 -9.21
CA PRO A 351 16.70 3.44 -8.08
C PRO A 351 17.12 2.82 -6.75
N TRP A 352 17.81 3.59 -5.91
CA TRP A 352 18.38 3.14 -4.63
C TRP A 352 19.17 1.83 -4.75
N SER A 353 19.90 1.65 -5.85
CA SER A 353 20.71 0.44 -6.13
C SER A 353 19.92 -0.87 -6.17
N ALA A 354 18.57 -0.83 -6.12
CA ALA A 354 17.72 -1.97 -5.78
C ALA A 354 18.28 -2.78 -4.59
N ASP A 355 18.73 -2.05 -3.57
CA ASP A 355 19.44 -2.60 -2.41
C ASP A 355 18.55 -3.25 -1.36
N TYR A 356 19.14 -3.47 -0.20
CA TYR A 356 18.44 -3.88 1.00
C TYR A 356 18.34 -2.67 1.92
N HIS A 357 17.23 -1.96 1.78
CA HIS A 357 16.90 -0.81 2.60
C HIS A 357 16.24 -1.28 3.91
N VAL A 358 16.90 -1.04 5.05
CA VAL A 358 16.60 -1.70 6.34
C VAL A 358 16.01 -0.75 7.39
N ASN A 359 15.46 0.38 6.96
CA ASN A 359 14.69 1.29 7.82
C ASN A 359 13.16 1.20 7.57
N ILE A 360 12.70 0.26 6.74
CA ILE A 360 11.30 -0.17 6.57
C ILE A 360 11.15 -1.25 5.47
N ASN A 361 11.83 -1.09 4.34
CA ASN A 361 11.46 -1.79 3.09
C ASN A 361 11.76 -3.30 3.14
N LEU A 362 12.98 -3.69 3.54
CA LEU A 362 13.32 -5.11 3.68
C LEU A 362 12.43 -5.80 4.71
N GLN A 363 12.09 -5.13 5.81
CA GLN A 363 11.16 -5.68 6.80
C GLN A 363 9.75 -5.85 6.21
N MET A 364 9.27 -4.83 5.50
CA MET A 364 7.96 -4.87 4.82
C MET A 364 7.86 -6.01 3.81
N ASN A 365 8.95 -6.34 3.10
CA ASN A 365 8.99 -7.48 2.18
C ASN A 365 8.58 -8.81 2.83
N TYR A 366 8.77 -8.96 4.15
CA TYR A 366 8.56 -10.21 4.86
C TYR A 366 7.38 -10.20 5.84
N TRP A 367 6.66 -9.08 6.00
CA TRP A 367 5.50 -9.04 6.92
C TRP A 367 4.41 -10.04 6.57
N LEU A 368 4.20 -10.31 5.28
CA LEU A 368 3.20 -11.29 4.82
C LEU A 368 3.63 -12.75 5.04
N ALA A 369 4.94 -13.03 5.14
CA ALA A 369 5.48 -14.37 4.93
C ALA A 369 4.83 -15.41 5.86
N GLU A 370 4.95 -15.19 7.17
CA GLU A 370 4.43 -16.14 8.16
C GLU A 370 2.90 -16.19 8.18
N GLN A 371 2.25 -15.03 8.27
CA GLN A 371 0.78 -14.96 8.41
C GLN A 371 0.03 -15.45 7.16
N THR A 372 0.65 -15.38 5.98
CA THR A 372 0.10 -15.94 4.73
C THR A 372 0.65 -17.33 4.38
N ASN A 373 1.26 -18.00 5.37
CA ASN A 373 1.64 -19.41 5.35
C ASN A 373 2.75 -19.76 4.32
N LEU A 374 3.76 -18.90 4.26
CA LEU A 374 4.91 -18.97 3.34
C LEU A 374 6.25 -19.08 4.10
N HIS A 375 6.28 -19.81 5.22
CA HIS A 375 7.47 -19.92 6.08
C HIS A 375 8.79 -20.20 5.33
N GLN A 376 8.78 -21.09 4.32
CA GLN A 376 9.94 -21.42 3.48
C GLN A 376 10.61 -20.20 2.83
N THR A 377 9.84 -19.15 2.54
CA THR A 377 10.38 -17.94 1.89
C THR A 377 11.22 -17.10 2.84
N THR A 378 11.19 -17.36 4.15
CA THR A 378 11.96 -16.61 5.18
C THR A 378 13.41 -17.09 5.32
N GLU A 379 13.73 -18.31 4.89
CA GLU A 379 15.09 -18.86 5.01
C GLU A 379 16.20 -17.98 4.40
N PRO A 380 16.06 -17.39 3.19
CA PRO A 380 17.07 -16.48 2.66
C PRO A 380 17.18 -15.17 3.44
N TYR A 381 16.10 -14.69 4.06
CA TYR A 381 16.16 -13.55 4.98
C TYR A 381 17.04 -13.90 6.19
N ASP A 382 16.78 -15.04 6.82
CA ASP A 382 17.53 -15.50 7.99
C ASP A 382 19.02 -15.69 7.69
N ARG A 383 19.34 -16.30 6.55
CA ARG A 383 20.74 -16.44 6.07
C ARG A 383 21.39 -15.08 5.87
N TYR A 384 20.70 -14.14 5.24
CA TYR A 384 21.24 -12.81 4.96
C TYR A 384 21.49 -12.00 6.23
N ILE A 385 20.52 -11.93 7.16
CA ILE A 385 20.72 -11.24 8.44
C ILE A 385 21.86 -11.88 9.23
N THR A 386 21.92 -13.22 9.27
CA THR A 386 23.01 -13.94 9.95
C THR A 386 24.37 -13.63 9.32
N SER A 387 24.45 -13.50 8.00
CA SER A 387 25.70 -13.17 7.29
C SER A 387 26.22 -11.78 7.64
N MET A 388 25.35 -10.85 8.03
CA MET A 388 25.73 -9.49 8.45
C MET A 388 26.33 -9.41 9.86
N VAL A 389 26.19 -10.45 10.68
CA VAL A 389 26.69 -10.42 12.07
C VAL A 389 28.22 -10.23 12.11
N ALA A 390 28.98 -10.91 11.25
CA ALA A 390 30.44 -10.80 11.21
C ALA A 390 30.94 -9.40 10.80
N PRO A 391 30.56 -8.82 9.65
CA PRO A 391 30.91 -7.43 9.32
C PRO A 391 30.32 -6.42 10.31
N GLY A 392 29.09 -6.64 10.78
CA GLY A 392 28.42 -5.77 11.74
C GLY A 392 29.08 -5.73 13.12
N ARG A 393 29.71 -6.82 13.57
CA ARG A 393 30.59 -6.83 14.76
C ARG A 393 31.80 -5.93 14.57
N LYS A 394 32.40 -5.95 13.39
CA LYS A 394 33.53 -5.07 13.06
C LYS A 394 33.09 -3.60 13.07
N THR A 395 31.93 -3.30 12.48
CA THR A 395 31.33 -1.95 12.52
C THR A 395 31.02 -1.50 13.95
N ALA A 396 30.38 -2.34 14.77
CA ALA A 396 30.06 -2.04 16.16
C ALA A 396 31.33 -1.67 16.96
N GLN A 397 32.41 -2.45 16.77
CA GLN A 397 33.68 -2.20 17.43
C GLN A 397 34.38 -0.94 16.91
N ASP A 398 34.41 -0.71 15.59
CA ASP A 398 35.22 0.36 14.98
C ASP A 398 34.57 1.74 15.12
N LEU A 399 33.25 1.83 14.96
CA LEU A 399 32.53 3.11 14.93
C LEU A 399 31.98 3.47 16.30
N PHE A 400 31.49 2.48 17.04
CA PHE A 400 30.72 2.69 18.28
C PHE A 400 31.49 2.26 19.53
N GLY A 401 32.55 1.45 19.39
CA GLY A 401 33.26 0.88 20.54
C GLY A 401 32.42 -0.09 21.37
N ALA A 402 31.39 -0.69 20.76
CA ALA A 402 30.39 -1.51 21.43
C ALA A 402 30.56 -3.01 21.15
N ARG A 403 30.07 -3.86 22.07
CA ARG A 403 29.80 -5.29 21.81
C ARG A 403 28.70 -5.45 20.77
N GLY A 404 28.39 -6.71 20.44
CA GLY A 404 27.27 -7.02 19.57
C GLY A 404 27.55 -6.76 18.10
N TRP A 405 26.50 -6.50 17.32
CA TRP A 405 26.61 -6.18 15.90
C TRP A 405 25.61 -5.08 15.52
N VAL A 406 25.94 -4.33 14.46
CA VAL A 406 25.13 -3.23 13.96
C VAL A 406 25.11 -3.23 12.42
N VAL A 407 24.04 -2.68 11.86
CA VAL A 407 23.90 -2.24 10.47
C VAL A 407 23.13 -0.93 10.51
N ASN A 408 23.42 0.02 9.61
CA ASN A 408 22.69 1.29 9.50
C ASN A 408 21.58 1.17 8.44
N ASN A 409 21.18 2.26 7.77
CA ASN A 409 19.95 2.31 6.96
C ASN A 409 19.99 1.50 5.64
N GLU A 410 21.15 1.36 5.01
CA GLU A 410 21.34 0.73 3.71
C GLU A 410 22.39 -0.38 3.79
N THR A 411 22.12 -1.51 3.15
CA THR A 411 23.09 -2.59 3.05
C THR A 411 23.00 -3.30 1.69
N ASN A 412 24.01 -4.13 1.41
CA ASN A 412 24.21 -4.79 0.11
C ASN A 412 24.57 -6.29 0.34
N PRO A 413 24.70 -7.11 -0.72
CA PRO A 413 25.10 -8.52 -0.58
C PRO A 413 26.46 -8.76 0.09
N PHE A 414 27.29 -7.73 0.23
CA PHE A 414 28.69 -7.80 0.64
C PHE A 414 28.94 -7.29 2.06
N GLY A 415 27.88 -7.15 2.87
CA GLY A 415 27.96 -6.79 4.27
C GLY A 415 28.38 -5.34 4.51
N PHE A 416 27.88 -4.40 3.71
CA PHE A 416 27.97 -2.98 4.02
C PHE A 416 27.13 -2.69 5.28
N THR A 417 27.79 -2.54 6.43
CA THR A 417 27.14 -2.35 7.74
C THR A 417 27.39 -0.99 8.37
N GLY A 418 28.39 -0.26 7.86
CA GLY A 418 28.77 1.07 8.33
C GLY A 418 27.85 2.19 7.84
N LEU A 419 28.41 3.37 7.61
CA LEU A 419 27.69 4.62 7.34
C LEU A 419 27.88 5.11 5.91
N HIS A 420 26.97 5.95 5.46
CA HIS A 420 27.21 6.90 4.36
C HIS A 420 27.13 8.35 4.86
N ASP A 421 26.98 9.35 3.99
CA ASP A 421 26.97 10.78 4.33
C ASP A 421 25.72 11.53 3.83
N TRP A 422 24.67 10.80 3.43
CA TRP A 422 23.39 11.43 3.11
C TRP A 422 22.69 11.83 4.40
N ALA A 423 22.66 13.13 4.67
CA ALA A 423 22.34 13.68 5.99
C ALA A 423 21.04 13.15 6.61
N THR A 424 20.00 12.94 5.81
CA THR A 424 18.67 12.53 6.28
C THR A 424 18.44 11.02 6.27
N ALA A 425 19.46 10.20 6.01
CA ALA A 425 19.30 8.73 5.97
C ALA A 425 20.48 7.95 6.57
N PHE A 426 21.68 8.52 6.65
CA PHE A 426 22.90 7.77 6.96
C PHE A 426 22.98 7.11 8.35
N TRP A 427 22.20 7.58 9.32
CA TRP A 427 22.30 7.19 10.72
C TRP A 427 21.01 6.51 11.19
N PHE A 428 21.03 5.18 11.26
CA PHE A 428 19.92 4.38 11.77
C PHE A 428 20.41 3.03 12.32
N PRO A 429 21.24 3.01 13.38
CA PRO A 429 21.79 1.78 13.96
C PRO A 429 20.71 0.81 14.50
N GLU A 430 19.48 1.27 14.66
CA GLU A 430 18.31 0.48 15.03
C GLU A 430 17.92 -0.57 13.99
N ALA A 431 18.39 -0.44 12.75
CA ALA A 431 18.14 -1.41 11.69
C ALA A 431 18.56 -2.84 12.10
N ALA A 432 19.69 -3.02 12.80
CA ALA A 432 20.10 -4.32 13.31
C ALA A 432 19.06 -4.92 14.26
N ALA A 433 18.54 -4.12 15.19
CA ALA A 433 17.53 -4.55 16.15
C ALA A 433 16.20 -4.87 15.45
N TRP A 434 15.74 -4.02 14.53
CA TRP A 434 14.48 -4.25 13.82
C TRP A 434 14.54 -5.49 12.92
N THR A 435 15.63 -5.71 12.19
CA THR A 435 15.75 -6.93 11.36
C THR A 435 15.65 -8.22 12.19
N THR A 436 16.05 -8.20 13.47
CA THR A 436 15.88 -9.37 14.35
C THR A 436 14.43 -9.69 14.73
N GLN A 437 13.50 -8.74 14.55
CA GLN A 437 12.08 -8.93 14.84
C GLN A 437 11.50 -10.10 14.04
N HIS A 438 11.84 -10.19 12.76
CA HIS A 438 11.38 -11.28 11.88
C HIS A 438 11.88 -12.64 12.34
N LEU A 439 13.17 -12.75 12.73
CA LEU A 439 13.71 -14.00 13.27
C LEU A 439 12.96 -14.43 14.54
N TYR A 440 12.66 -13.48 15.44
CA TYR A 440 11.89 -13.82 16.64
C TYR A 440 10.45 -14.21 16.29
N ASP A 441 9.81 -13.53 15.35
CA ASP A 441 8.46 -13.86 14.91
C ASP A 441 8.39 -15.22 14.21
N THR A 442 9.36 -15.60 13.39
CA THR A 442 9.48 -16.95 12.82
C THR A 442 9.41 -18.01 13.93
N TYR A 443 10.13 -17.81 15.04
CA TYR A 443 9.98 -18.65 16.23
C TYR A 443 8.56 -18.57 16.83
N ARG A 444 7.95 -17.39 16.93
CA ARG A 444 6.58 -17.27 17.49
C ARG A 444 5.53 -17.95 16.61
N PHE A 445 5.71 -18.02 15.29
CA PHE A 445 4.81 -18.70 14.36
C PHE A 445 5.01 -20.21 14.33
N THR A 446 6.24 -20.70 14.42
CA THR A 446 6.58 -22.14 14.37
C THR A 446 6.61 -22.81 15.75
N GLY A 447 6.96 -22.05 16.77
CA GLY A 447 7.36 -22.52 18.10
C GLY A 447 8.66 -23.35 18.10
N ASP A 448 9.45 -23.34 17.03
CA ASP A 448 10.65 -24.17 16.91
C ASP A 448 11.76 -23.69 17.86
N LEU A 449 12.07 -24.52 18.86
CA LEU A 449 13.10 -24.22 19.86
C LEU A 449 14.52 -24.53 19.36
N GLY A 450 14.68 -25.36 18.33
CA GLY A 450 15.95 -25.58 17.64
C GLY A 450 16.32 -24.32 16.88
N TYR A 451 15.43 -23.87 16.00
CA TYR A 451 15.57 -22.59 15.29
C TYR A 451 15.82 -21.40 16.23
N LEU A 452 15.04 -21.28 17.31
CA LEU A 452 15.25 -20.21 18.28
C LEU A 452 16.67 -20.27 18.88
N ARG A 453 17.17 -21.46 19.24
CA ARG A 453 18.47 -21.63 19.88
C ARG A 453 19.65 -21.41 18.94
N GLU A 454 19.55 -21.94 17.72
CA GLU A 454 20.69 -22.07 16.81
C GLU A 454 20.79 -20.91 15.82
N THR A 455 19.66 -20.29 15.45
CA THR A 455 19.60 -19.23 14.45
C THR A 455 19.18 -17.90 15.07
N ALA A 456 17.97 -17.81 15.61
CA ALA A 456 17.39 -16.51 15.99
C ALA A 456 18.06 -15.89 17.23
N TYR A 457 18.19 -16.65 18.33
CA TYR A 457 18.66 -16.11 19.61
C TYR A 457 20.09 -15.55 19.56
N PRO A 458 21.09 -16.19 18.93
CA PRO A 458 22.43 -15.62 18.82
C PRO A 458 22.45 -14.26 18.12
N VAL A 459 21.63 -14.09 17.07
CA VAL A 459 21.51 -12.83 16.30
C VAL A 459 20.80 -11.75 17.13
N ILE A 460 19.67 -12.09 17.76
CA ILE A 460 18.90 -11.20 18.64
C ILE A 460 19.75 -10.74 19.85
N LYS A 461 20.44 -11.68 20.52
CA LYS A 461 21.32 -11.38 21.64
C LYS A 461 22.42 -10.40 21.23
N GLY A 462 23.08 -10.65 20.10
CA GLY A 462 24.13 -9.76 19.60
C GLY A 462 23.61 -8.34 19.28
N ALA A 463 22.40 -8.19 18.76
CA ALA A 463 21.81 -6.86 18.54
C ALA A 463 21.47 -6.17 19.87
N ALA A 464 21.01 -6.91 20.88
CA ALA A 464 20.76 -6.39 22.22
C ALA A 464 22.06 -5.98 22.95
N GLU A 465 23.15 -6.74 22.81
CA GLU A 465 24.47 -6.40 23.38
C GLU A 465 24.99 -5.05 22.86
N PHE A 466 24.78 -4.75 21.57
CA PHE A 466 25.11 -3.43 21.01
C PHE A 466 24.36 -2.31 21.76
N TRP A 467 23.06 -2.48 21.99
CA TRP A 467 22.25 -1.46 22.66
C TRP A 467 22.55 -1.32 24.16
N LEU A 468 22.96 -2.40 24.84
CA LEU A 468 23.42 -2.31 26.22
C LEU A 468 24.63 -1.39 26.37
N ASP A 469 25.52 -1.39 25.37
CA ASP A 469 26.73 -0.56 25.39
C ASP A 469 26.50 0.85 24.79
N PHE A 470 25.58 0.99 23.85
CA PHE A 470 25.37 2.24 23.11
C PHE A 470 24.35 3.20 23.72
N LEU A 471 23.43 2.72 24.57
CA LEU A 471 22.42 3.58 25.20
C LEU A 471 23.06 4.69 26.04
N HIS A 472 22.58 5.92 25.82
CA HIS A 472 23.03 7.12 26.52
C HIS A 472 22.12 7.41 27.71
N THR A 473 22.69 7.92 28.82
CA THR A 473 21.88 8.41 29.93
C THR A 473 21.50 9.86 29.66
N ASP A 474 20.22 10.10 29.44
CA ASP A 474 19.69 11.44 29.19
C ASP A 474 19.86 12.32 30.44
N PRO A 475 20.63 13.42 30.39
CA PRO A 475 20.86 14.26 31.55
C PRO A 475 19.61 15.00 32.03
N ARG A 476 18.53 15.05 31.21
CA ARG A 476 17.28 15.75 31.55
C ARG A 476 16.45 15.00 32.60
N ASP A 477 16.48 13.66 32.57
CA ASP A 477 15.63 12.82 33.43
C ASP A 477 16.27 11.52 33.92
N GLY A 478 17.52 11.24 33.56
CA GLY A 478 18.28 10.05 33.98
C GLY A 478 17.86 8.75 33.31
N ARG A 479 16.96 8.79 32.31
CA ARG A 479 16.53 7.62 31.55
C ARG A 479 17.58 7.20 30.53
N LEU A 480 17.58 5.92 30.15
CA LEU A 480 18.36 5.45 29.01
C LEU A 480 17.63 5.78 27.71
N VAL A 481 18.33 6.39 26.76
CA VAL A 481 17.82 6.81 25.45
C VAL A 481 18.82 6.49 24.35
N VAL A 482 18.32 6.30 23.13
CA VAL A 482 19.15 6.35 21.93
C VAL A 482 19.57 7.80 21.67
N SER A 483 20.87 8.04 21.53
CA SER A 483 21.43 9.34 21.15
C SER A 483 22.79 9.13 20.46
N PRO A 484 23.04 9.72 19.27
CA PRO A 484 22.11 10.49 18.45
C PRO A 484 20.97 9.62 17.92
N SER A 485 19.75 10.17 17.90
CA SER A 485 18.53 9.51 17.43
C SER A 485 17.85 10.38 16.37
N TYR A 486 17.33 9.75 15.34
CA TYR A 486 16.69 10.40 14.20
C TYR A 486 15.40 9.66 13.85
N SER A 487 14.33 10.39 13.54
CA SER A 487 13.10 9.79 13.03
C SER A 487 13.18 9.75 11.50
N PRO A 488 13.34 8.57 10.86
CA PRO A 488 13.41 8.50 9.41
C PRO A 488 12.16 9.13 8.79
N GLU A 489 12.22 10.10 7.87
CA GLU A 489 13.42 10.78 7.37
C GLU A 489 13.28 12.31 7.47
N HIS A 490 12.93 12.82 8.65
CA HIS A 490 12.73 14.26 8.82
C HIS A 490 13.01 14.78 10.25
N GLY A 491 13.02 16.11 10.34
CA GLY A 491 13.33 16.84 11.57
C GLY A 491 14.82 16.89 11.89
N ASP A 492 15.12 17.29 13.12
CA ASP A 492 16.50 17.33 13.63
C ASP A 492 16.81 16.03 14.38
N PHE A 493 18.10 15.69 14.47
CA PHE A 493 18.57 14.68 15.41
C PHE A 493 18.30 15.13 16.83
N SER A 494 17.93 14.19 17.70
CA SER A 494 17.62 14.43 19.11
C SER A 494 18.04 13.22 19.95
N ALA A 495 17.70 13.23 21.24
CA ALA A 495 17.84 12.08 22.12
C ALA A 495 16.46 11.45 22.39
N GLY A 496 16.34 10.16 22.12
CA GLY A 496 15.16 9.34 22.42
C GLY A 496 13.97 9.56 21.50
N ALA A 497 14.17 9.69 20.18
CA ALA A 497 13.04 9.65 19.24
C ALA A 497 12.23 8.36 19.43
N SER A 498 10.92 8.45 19.24
CA SER A 498 10.00 7.40 19.67
C SER A 498 10.24 6.09 18.93
N MET A 499 10.48 6.12 17.61
CA MET A 499 10.82 4.91 16.83
C MET A 499 12.04 4.19 17.40
N SER A 500 13.12 4.93 17.67
CA SER A 500 14.36 4.39 18.22
C SER A 500 14.11 3.65 19.53
N GLN A 501 13.42 4.31 20.46
CA GLN A 501 13.11 3.72 21.77
C GLN A 501 12.23 2.47 21.63
N GLN A 502 11.26 2.49 20.72
CA GLN A 502 10.35 1.37 20.51
C GLN A 502 11.08 0.15 19.94
N ILE A 503 11.97 0.33 18.96
CA ILE A 503 12.78 -0.76 18.40
C ILE A 503 13.74 -1.34 19.45
N VAL A 504 14.45 -0.48 20.19
CA VAL A 504 15.39 -0.93 21.24
C VAL A 504 14.66 -1.67 22.36
N ARG A 505 13.48 -1.19 22.76
CA ARG A 505 12.64 -1.88 23.74
C ARG A 505 12.20 -3.24 23.24
N GLU A 506 11.86 -3.38 21.96
CA GLU A 506 11.44 -4.64 21.37
C GLU A 506 12.58 -5.66 21.33
N VAL A 507 13.79 -5.29 20.87
CA VAL A 507 14.93 -6.24 20.84
C VAL A 507 15.32 -6.70 22.25
N PHE A 508 15.30 -5.81 23.25
CA PHE A 508 15.52 -6.20 24.64
C PHE A 508 14.45 -7.16 25.16
N THR A 509 13.18 -6.88 24.87
CA THR A 509 12.07 -7.73 25.31
C THR A 509 12.13 -9.10 24.64
N ASN A 510 12.44 -9.16 23.35
CA ASN A 510 12.57 -10.39 22.58
C ASN A 510 13.79 -11.20 23.03
N ALA A 511 14.95 -10.56 23.23
CA ALA A 511 16.16 -11.20 23.75
C ALA A 511 15.92 -11.82 25.13
N LEU A 512 15.29 -11.06 26.03
CA LEU A 512 14.98 -11.54 27.38
C LEU A 512 13.97 -12.69 27.37
N ALA A 513 12.93 -12.60 26.53
CA ALA A 513 11.93 -13.66 26.37
C ALA A 513 12.55 -14.94 25.78
N ALA A 514 13.41 -14.82 24.77
CA ALA A 514 14.13 -15.93 24.17
C ALA A 514 15.09 -16.60 25.17
N ALA A 515 15.91 -15.82 25.88
CA ALA A 515 16.84 -16.32 26.90
C ALA A 515 16.10 -17.09 28.01
N LYS A 516 15.00 -16.53 28.53
CA LYS A 516 14.13 -17.20 29.52
C LYS A 516 13.50 -18.48 28.99
N LYS A 517 13.03 -18.46 27.73
CA LYS A 517 12.44 -19.64 27.09
C LYS A 517 13.45 -20.77 26.93
N LEU A 518 14.68 -20.44 26.54
CA LEU A 518 15.79 -21.37 26.36
C LEU A 518 16.48 -21.76 27.68
N LYS A 519 16.28 -20.99 28.75
CA LYS A 519 16.92 -21.13 30.07
C LYS A 519 18.44 -20.99 30.01
N VAL A 520 18.92 -19.90 29.40
CA VAL A 520 20.35 -19.60 29.19
C VAL A 520 20.68 -18.15 29.55
N ASP A 521 21.97 -17.83 29.75
CA ASP A 521 22.50 -16.47 29.91
C ASP A 521 21.88 -15.64 31.06
N GLU A 522 21.87 -16.17 32.29
CA GLU A 522 21.26 -15.51 33.46
C GLU A 522 21.81 -14.09 33.72
N ASP A 523 23.13 -13.87 33.59
CA ASP A 523 23.75 -12.55 33.78
C ASP A 523 23.27 -11.53 32.73
N PHE A 524 23.20 -11.94 31.46
CA PHE A 524 22.66 -11.11 30.39
C PHE A 524 21.17 -10.80 30.61
N GLN A 525 20.37 -11.77 31.09
CA GLN A 525 18.98 -11.52 31.44
C GLN A 525 18.84 -10.45 32.53
N ALA A 526 19.73 -10.45 33.53
CA ALA A 526 19.76 -9.45 34.58
C ALA A 526 20.17 -8.06 34.04
N GLU A 527 21.20 -8.01 33.18
CA GLU A 527 21.68 -6.79 32.53
C GLU A 527 20.59 -6.13 31.66
N VAL A 528 19.96 -6.91 30.76
CA VAL A 528 18.84 -6.45 29.93
C VAL A 528 17.64 -6.03 30.77
N GLY A 529 17.31 -6.80 31.82
CA GLY A 529 16.24 -6.45 32.75
C GLY A 529 16.46 -5.10 33.44
N ALA A 530 17.69 -4.82 33.88
CA ALA A 530 18.06 -3.55 34.49
C ALA A 530 18.03 -2.38 33.48
N ALA A 531 18.49 -2.61 32.24
CA ALA A 531 18.42 -1.62 31.18
C ALA A 531 16.96 -1.28 30.81
N LEU A 532 16.10 -2.28 30.61
CA LEU A 532 14.66 -2.10 30.34
C LEU A 532 13.95 -1.27 31.41
N ALA A 533 14.29 -1.46 32.69
CA ALA A 533 13.70 -0.68 33.79
C ALA A 533 14.05 0.82 33.74
N ARG A 534 15.21 1.15 33.15
CA ARG A 534 15.72 2.53 33.02
C ARG A 534 15.44 3.14 31.65
N LEU A 535 15.15 2.33 30.63
CA LEU A 535 14.86 2.76 29.27
C LEU A 535 13.62 3.67 29.25
N ASP A 536 13.72 4.78 28.51
CA ASP A 536 12.53 5.56 28.17
C ASP A 536 11.63 4.73 27.22
N PRO A 537 10.32 4.63 27.46
CA PRO A 537 9.44 3.74 26.71
C PRO A 537 9.18 4.15 25.25
N GLY A 538 9.47 5.40 24.85
CA GLY A 538 9.17 5.91 23.51
C GLY A 538 7.67 6.09 23.22
N LEU A 539 6.82 6.10 24.25
CA LEU A 539 5.37 6.18 24.13
C LEU A 539 4.87 7.32 25.02
N ARG A 540 4.45 8.43 24.40
CA ARG A 540 4.01 9.66 25.08
C ARG A 540 2.88 10.30 24.29
N VAL A 541 1.87 10.79 25.00
CA VAL A 541 0.78 11.56 24.41
C VAL A 541 1.13 13.05 24.52
N GLY A 542 1.12 13.75 23.39
CA GLY A 542 1.49 15.15 23.31
C GLY A 542 0.34 16.13 23.58
N SER A 543 0.65 17.43 23.50
CA SER A 543 -0.26 18.52 23.88
C SER A 543 -1.56 18.59 23.07
N TRP A 544 -1.62 17.96 21.90
CA TRP A 544 -2.83 17.91 21.08
C TRP A 544 -3.39 16.50 20.90
N GLY A 545 -2.97 15.58 21.75
CA GLY A 545 -3.49 14.21 21.82
C GLY A 545 -2.81 13.24 20.86
N GLN A 546 -1.76 13.64 20.15
CA GLN A 546 -0.99 12.78 19.26
C GLN A 546 -0.02 11.87 20.00
N LEU A 547 0.36 10.75 19.41
CA LEU A 547 1.56 10.04 19.86
C LEU A 547 2.78 10.85 19.41
N GLN A 548 3.63 11.23 20.34
CA GLN A 548 4.80 12.06 20.04
C GLN A 548 5.83 11.28 19.23
N GLU A 549 6.31 11.89 18.15
CA GLU A 549 7.36 11.33 17.31
C GLU A 549 8.75 11.43 17.94
N TRP A 550 8.95 12.45 18.77
CA TRP A 550 10.17 12.64 19.53
C TRP A 550 9.90 12.75 21.02
N LYS A 551 10.95 12.71 21.84
CA LYS A 551 10.81 12.85 23.31
C LYS A 551 10.30 14.24 23.72
N SER A 552 10.62 15.27 22.96
CA SER A 552 10.09 16.64 23.14
C SER A 552 8.81 16.83 22.32
N ASP A 553 7.85 17.59 22.85
CA ASP A 553 6.56 17.85 22.19
C ASP A 553 6.65 18.95 21.11
N TRP A 554 7.28 18.64 19.99
CA TRP A 554 7.48 19.54 18.85
C TRP A 554 6.86 19.04 17.54
N ASP A 555 6.04 17.98 17.60
CA ASP A 555 5.26 17.48 16.47
C ASP A 555 4.37 18.58 15.87
N SER A 556 4.31 18.62 14.54
CA SER A 556 3.44 19.55 13.81
C SER A 556 2.14 18.89 13.35
N LYS A 557 1.01 19.52 13.64
CA LYS A 557 -0.33 19.08 13.17
C LYS A 557 -0.49 19.11 11.65
N THR A 558 0.32 19.89 10.96
CA THR A 558 0.21 20.08 9.50
C THR A 558 1.25 19.27 8.73
N ASP A 559 2.04 18.45 9.41
CA ASP A 559 3.07 17.63 8.79
C ASP A 559 2.49 16.33 8.24
N THR A 560 2.49 16.23 6.91
CA THR A 560 1.98 15.10 6.13
C THR A 560 3.10 14.18 5.62
N HIS A 561 4.26 14.16 6.30
CA HIS A 561 5.40 13.33 5.91
C HIS A 561 5.03 11.86 5.66
N ARG A 562 5.72 11.23 4.69
CA ARG A 562 5.43 9.86 4.25
C ARG A 562 5.73 8.80 5.30
N HIS A 563 6.73 9.02 6.16
CA HIS A 563 7.02 8.14 7.29
C HIS A 563 6.10 8.43 8.47
N VAL A 564 5.70 7.35 9.14
CA VAL A 564 4.95 7.39 10.40
C VAL A 564 5.71 6.57 11.45
N SER A 565 7.02 6.79 11.48
CA SER A 565 8.05 6.01 12.17
C SER A 565 7.77 5.77 13.65
N HIS A 566 7.21 6.75 14.35
CA HIS A 566 6.88 6.66 15.77
C HIS A 566 5.69 5.75 16.08
N LEU A 567 5.03 5.19 15.08
CA LEU A 567 4.02 4.16 15.24
C LEU A 567 4.56 2.74 15.08
N TYR A 568 5.88 2.55 14.99
CA TYR A 568 6.50 1.21 14.95
C TYR A 568 5.95 0.27 16.03
N ALA A 569 5.75 0.76 17.25
CA ALA A 569 5.18 0.02 18.38
C ALA A 569 3.74 -0.50 18.16
N LEU A 570 3.00 0.06 17.20
CA LEU A 570 1.68 -0.41 16.76
C LEU A 570 1.80 -1.47 15.65
N HIS A 571 2.65 -1.21 14.65
CA HIS A 571 3.00 -2.16 13.60
C HIS A 571 4.38 -1.84 12.99
N PRO A 572 5.26 -2.82 12.78
CA PRO A 572 5.07 -4.25 13.03
C PRO A 572 5.16 -4.66 14.52
N GLY A 573 5.59 -3.76 15.41
CA GLY A 573 5.68 -3.99 16.85
C GLY A 573 4.34 -4.34 17.52
N ASN A 574 4.39 -4.61 18.82
CA ASN A 574 3.24 -5.09 19.60
C ASN A 574 3.13 -4.45 20.99
N GLN A 575 3.65 -3.24 21.15
CA GLN A 575 3.67 -2.54 22.44
C GLN A 575 2.40 -1.71 22.67
N ILE A 576 1.72 -1.28 21.59
CA ILE A 576 0.44 -0.57 21.64
C ILE A 576 -0.70 -1.55 21.41
N LEU A 577 -1.66 -1.59 22.32
CA LEU A 577 -2.89 -2.39 22.18
C LEU A 577 -4.06 -1.49 21.78
N PRO A 578 -4.99 -1.96 20.92
CA PRO A 578 -6.21 -1.22 20.62
C PRO A 578 -6.96 -0.80 21.88
N GLY A 579 -7.45 0.44 21.91
CA GLY A 579 -8.24 1.01 23.01
C GLY A 579 -7.43 1.53 24.20
N THR A 580 -6.10 1.47 24.17
CA THR A 580 -5.26 2.20 25.15
C THR A 580 -5.12 3.68 24.78
N PRO A 581 -4.74 4.57 25.71
CA PRO A 581 -4.48 5.98 25.40
C PRO A 581 -3.48 6.18 24.26
N GLU A 582 -2.45 5.33 24.15
CA GLU A 582 -1.45 5.38 23.10
C GLU A 582 -2.03 4.99 21.73
N ALA A 583 -3.01 4.07 21.68
CA ALA A 583 -3.69 3.72 20.44
C ALA A 583 -4.60 4.85 19.95
N GLU A 584 -5.30 5.53 20.85
CA GLU A 584 -6.07 6.73 20.50
C GLU A 584 -5.14 7.86 20.04
N ALA A 585 -3.98 8.01 20.69
CA ALA A 585 -2.97 8.97 20.28
C ALA A 585 -2.36 8.63 18.90
N ALA A 586 -2.17 7.34 18.60
CA ALA A 586 -1.74 6.88 17.29
C ALA A 586 -2.77 7.20 16.19
N LYS A 587 -4.08 7.07 16.46
CA LYS A 587 -5.14 7.52 15.54
C LYS A 587 -5.04 9.01 15.25
N VAL A 588 -4.84 9.82 16.28
CA VAL A 588 -4.67 11.28 16.14
C VAL A 588 -3.45 11.60 15.25
N SER A 589 -2.32 10.93 15.46
CA SER A 589 -1.13 11.09 14.60
C SER A 589 -1.38 10.64 13.14
N LEU A 590 -2.05 9.50 12.93
CA LEU A 590 -2.37 9.00 11.58
C LEU A 590 -3.31 9.94 10.83
N THR A 591 -4.35 10.44 11.51
CA THR A 591 -5.27 11.41 10.92
C THR A 591 -4.56 12.71 10.55
N ALA A 592 -3.63 13.20 11.38
CA ALA A 592 -2.83 14.39 11.07
C ALA A 592 -1.89 14.19 9.88
N ARG A 593 -1.25 13.01 9.78
CA ARG A 593 -0.41 12.62 8.64
C ARG A 593 -1.20 12.50 7.33
N GLY A 594 -2.47 12.13 7.42
CA GLY A 594 -3.37 11.93 6.29
C GLY A 594 -3.12 10.62 5.52
N ASP A 595 -3.95 10.39 4.50
CA ASP A 595 -4.02 9.12 3.77
C ASP A 595 -3.18 9.09 2.48
N GLY A 596 -2.38 10.13 2.23
CA GLY A 596 -1.41 10.19 1.12
C GLY A 596 -0.13 9.39 1.39
N GLY A 597 0.88 9.59 0.55
CA GLY A 597 2.20 8.95 0.66
C GLY A 597 2.53 8.06 -0.55
N THR A 598 3.71 7.46 -0.49
CA THR A 598 4.24 6.49 -1.46
C THR A 598 3.54 5.13 -1.30
N GLY A 599 3.81 4.19 -2.21
CA GLY A 599 3.32 2.81 -2.14
C GLY A 599 3.51 2.12 -0.79
N TRP A 600 4.77 1.98 -0.34
CA TRP A 600 5.09 1.44 0.99
C TRP A 600 4.44 2.22 2.15
N SER A 601 4.30 3.55 2.04
CA SER A 601 3.71 4.37 3.11
C SER A 601 2.23 4.05 3.28
N LYS A 602 1.50 3.96 2.17
CA LYS A 602 0.10 3.54 2.16
C LYS A 602 -0.04 2.11 2.67
N ALA A 603 0.81 1.19 2.22
CA ALA A 603 0.85 -0.19 2.68
C ALA A 603 1.04 -0.31 4.21
N TRP A 604 1.94 0.49 4.80
CA TRP A 604 2.12 0.53 6.25
C TRP A 604 0.88 1.04 6.97
N LYS A 605 0.23 2.08 6.43
CA LYS A 605 -1.03 2.61 6.97
C LYS A 605 -2.19 1.61 6.93
N ILE A 606 -2.26 0.72 5.93
CA ILE A 606 -3.23 -0.40 5.94
C ILE A 606 -3.05 -1.23 7.22
N ASN A 607 -1.81 -1.61 7.54
CA ASN A 607 -1.49 -2.41 8.73
C ASN A 607 -1.77 -1.64 10.03
N PHE A 608 -1.46 -0.34 10.09
CA PHE A 608 -1.76 0.48 11.26
C PHE A 608 -3.26 0.55 11.55
N TRP A 609 -4.08 0.87 10.55
CA TRP A 609 -5.53 0.94 10.72
C TRP A 609 -6.14 -0.43 11.05
N ALA A 610 -5.61 -1.52 10.47
CA ALA A 610 -5.99 -2.87 10.85
C ALA A 610 -5.66 -3.17 12.34
N ARG A 611 -4.48 -2.78 12.81
CA ARG A 611 -4.07 -2.90 14.23
C ARG A 611 -4.85 -1.98 15.17
N LEU A 612 -5.50 -0.93 14.66
CA LEU A 612 -6.42 -0.07 15.42
C LEU A 612 -7.87 -0.58 15.39
N LEU A 613 -8.11 -1.73 14.77
CA LEU A 613 -9.42 -2.37 14.59
C LEU A 613 -10.40 -1.54 13.73
N ASP A 614 -9.85 -0.69 12.84
CA ASP A 614 -10.63 0.11 11.89
C ASP A 614 -10.50 -0.48 10.47
N GLY A 615 -11.33 -1.48 10.19
CA GLY A 615 -11.34 -2.19 8.91
C GLY A 615 -11.72 -1.30 7.72
N ASP A 616 -12.61 -0.33 7.95
CA ASP A 616 -13.04 0.58 6.89
C ASP A 616 -11.93 1.55 6.48
N HIS A 617 -11.17 2.08 7.44
CA HIS A 617 -10.05 2.96 7.12
C HIS A 617 -8.85 2.17 6.56
N ALA A 618 -8.62 0.94 7.03
CA ALA A 618 -7.65 0.04 6.41
C ALA A 618 -7.99 -0.27 4.94
N HIS A 619 -9.28 -0.53 4.64
CA HIS A 619 -9.76 -0.70 3.27
C HIS A 619 -9.68 0.57 2.44
N LYS A 620 -9.94 1.74 3.03
CA LYS A 620 -9.70 3.04 2.36
C LYS A 620 -8.23 3.17 1.93
N MET A 621 -7.28 2.82 2.80
CA MET A 621 -5.86 2.85 2.45
C MET A 621 -5.49 1.83 1.36
N LEU A 622 -6.10 0.63 1.37
CA LEU A 622 -5.96 -0.33 0.26
C LEU A 622 -6.51 0.26 -1.04
N ALA A 623 -7.61 1.01 -0.98
CA ALA A 623 -8.15 1.67 -2.15
C ALA A 623 -7.21 2.77 -2.68
N GLU A 624 -6.61 3.58 -1.81
CA GLU A 624 -5.60 4.59 -2.19
C GLU A 624 -4.33 3.96 -2.78
N GLN A 625 -3.96 2.78 -2.31
CA GLN A 625 -2.86 1.98 -2.87
C GLN A 625 -3.18 1.58 -4.32
N LEU A 626 -4.31 0.90 -4.54
CA LEU A 626 -4.71 0.42 -5.86
C LEU A 626 -5.02 1.56 -6.86
N LYS A 627 -5.47 2.72 -6.38
CA LYS A 627 -5.78 3.91 -7.19
C LYS A 627 -4.57 4.79 -7.50
N GLY A 628 -3.63 4.93 -6.57
CA GLY A 628 -2.55 5.92 -6.68
C GLY A 628 -1.14 5.34 -6.79
N SER A 629 -0.95 4.07 -6.43
CA SER A 629 0.37 3.46 -6.26
C SER A 629 0.38 2.02 -6.80
N THR A 630 -0.30 1.75 -7.91
CA THR A 630 -0.32 0.42 -8.52
C THR A 630 -0.37 0.55 -10.05
N LEU A 631 0.55 -0.13 -10.73
CA LEU A 631 0.73 -0.13 -12.18
C LEU A 631 -0.19 -1.14 -12.88
N ASP A 632 -0.20 -1.15 -14.21
CA ASP A 632 -1.10 -2.00 -15.02
C ASP A 632 -0.83 -3.51 -14.84
N ASN A 633 0.41 -3.89 -14.52
CA ASN A 633 0.83 -5.25 -14.13
C ASN A 633 0.64 -5.55 -12.63
N LEU A 634 -0.02 -4.66 -11.90
CA LEU A 634 -0.29 -4.71 -10.47
C LEU A 634 0.95 -4.61 -9.56
N TRP A 635 2.11 -4.21 -10.09
CA TRP A 635 3.22 -3.80 -9.23
C TRP A 635 2.90 -2.52 -8.47
N ASP A 636 3.35 -2.45 -7.23
CA ASP A 636 3.41 -1.22 -6.47
C ASP A 636 4.35 -0.20 -7.12
N THR A 637 4.12 1.08 -6.88
CA THR A 637 5.03 2.12 -7.33
C THR A 637 5.19 3.20 -6.27
N HIS A 638 6.45 3.56 -6.01
CA HIS A 638 6.82 4.64 -5.12
C HIS A 638 6.36 6.02 -5.63
N PRO A 639 6.56 6.43 -6.91
CA PRO A 639 7.30 5.82 -8.02
C PRO A 639 8.83 6.04 -7.96
N PRO A 640 9.63 5.22 -8.66
CA PRO A 640 9.23 4.10 -9.56
C PRO A 640 8.91 2.80 -8.80
N PHE A 641 8.82 1.66 -9.50
CA PHE A 641 8.55 0.32 -8.96
C PHE A 641 9.42 0.01 -7.75
N GLN A 642 8.72 -0.29 -6.65
CA GLN A 642 9.24 -0.84 -5.41
C GLN A 642 8.28 -1.94 -4.98
N ILE A 643 8.81 -3.10 -4.59
CA ILE A 643 7.97 -4.29 -4.33
C ILE A 643 7.35 -4.29 -2.92
N ASP A 644 7.92 -3.51 -2.02
CA ASP A 644 7.54 -3.40 -0.62
C ASP A 644 6.03 -3.10 -0.44
N GLY A 645 5.44 -2.19 -1.23
CA GLY A 645 4.02 -1.88 -1.15
C GLY A 645 3.11 -3.05 -1.54
N ASN A 646 3.52 -3.95 -2.45
CA ASN A 646 2.75 -5.18 -2.75
C ASN A 646 2.72 -6.10 -1.51
N PHE A 647 3.87 -6.27 -0.86
CA PHE A 647 4.04 -7.13 0.30
C PHE A 647 3.35 -6.57 1.54
N GLY A 648 3.57 -5.28 1.83
CA GLY A 648 2.97 -4.59 2.96
C GLY A 648 1.44 -4.53 2.88
N ALA A 649 0.87 -4.29 1.69
CA ALA A 649 -0.58 -4.28 1.52
C ALA A 649 -1.19 -5.69 1.63
N THR A 650 -0.48 -6.73 1.16
CA THR A 650 -0.87 -8.13 1.39
C THR A 650 -0.85 -8.48 2.89
N SER A 651 0.15 -7.99 3.61
CA SER A 651 0.18 -8.07 5.08
C SER A 651 -1.01 -7.36 5.72
N GLY A 652 -1.33 -6.15 5.26
CA GLY A 652 -2.47 -5.38 5.77
C GLY A 652 -3.81 -6.08 5.56
N ILE A 653 -3.99 -6.74 4.42
CA ILE A 653 -5.17 -7.59 4.16
C ILE A 653 -5.24 -8.77 5.14
N ALA A 654 -4.11 -9.43 5.41
CA ALA A 654 -4.07 -10.50 6.41
C ALA A 654 -4.36 -9.97 7.83
N GLU A 655 -3.79 -8.83 8.22
CA GLU A 655 -4.00 -8.18 9.53
C GLU A 655 -5.44 -7.69 9.75
N MET A 656 -6.19 -7.37 8.69
CA MET A 656 -7.64 -7.12 8.76
C MET A 656 -8.44 -8.37 9.14
N LEU A 657 -7.96 -9.54 8.71
CA LEU A 657 -8.66 -10.83 8.83
C LEU A 657 -8.17 -11.68 10.01
N LEU A 658 -6.92 -11.52 10.44
CA LEU A 658 -6.30 -12.32 11.50
C LEU A 658 -5.17 -11.55 12.20
N GLN A 659 -5.23 -11.49 13.53
CA GLN A 659 -4.18 -10.94 14.39
C GLN A 659 -3.76 -11.96 15.45
N SER A 660 -2.49 -11.93 15.87
CA SER A 660 -1.94 -12.90 16.84
C SER A 660 -0.74 -12.43 17.66
N GLN A 661 -0.36 -11.16 17.55
CA GLN A 661 0.83 -10.58 18.17
C GLN A 661 0.82 -10.55 19.71
N HIS A 662 -0.36 -10.71 20.34
CA HIS A 662 -0.55 -10.74 21.80
C HIS A 662 -0.95 -12.13 22.34
N ASP A 663 -0.48 -13.21 21.69
CA ASP A 663 -0.71 -14.61 22.09
C ASP A 663 -2.20 -15.02 22.21
N VAL A 664 -3.04 -14.36 21.41
CA VAL A 664 -4.47 -14.66 21.22
C VAL A 664 -4.74 -14.64 19.72
N VAL A 665 -5.36 -15.71 19.20
CA VAL A 665 -5.78 -15.79 17.80
C VAL A 665 -7.04 -14.94 17.63
N HIS A 666 -6.88 -13.69 17.19
CA HIS A 666 -7.96 -12.72 17.02
C HIS A 666 -8.44 -12.74 15.57
N VAL A 667 -9.65 -13.26 15.33
CA VAL A 667 -10.18 -13.56 14.00
C VAL A 667 -11.22 -12.54 13.57
N LEU A 668 -11.05 -12.03 12.35
CA LEU A 668 -11.76 -10.89 11.75
C LEU A 668 -11.72 -9.64 12.64
N PRO A 669 -10.53 -9.21 13.12
CA PRO A 669 -10.39 -8.09 14.04
C PRO A 669 -10.79 -6.74 13.43
N ALA A 670 -10.63 -6.58 12.11
CA ALA A 670 -10.87 -5.34 11.39
C ALA A 670 -11.48 -5.63 10.01
N LEU A 671 -12.57 -6.41 9.96
CA LEU A 671 -13.27 -6.73 8.71
C LEU A 671 -13.90 -5.46 8.10
N PRO A 672 -13.55 -5.07 6.86
CA PRO A 672 -14.15 -3.92 6.20
C PRO A 672 -15.63 -4.14 5.87
N SER A 673 -16.44 -3.09 5.96
CA SER A 673 -17.86 -3.12 5.57
C SER A 673 -18.07 -3.42 4.08
N ALA A 674 -17.09 -3.10 3.23
CA ALA A 674 -17.09 -3.44 1.80
C ALA A 674 -17.04 -4.96 1.54
N TRP A 675 -16.51 -5.74 2.49
CA TRP A 675 -16.38 -7.20 2.43
C TRP A 675 -17.53 -7.87 3.18
N ARG A 676 -18.75 -7.60 2.72
CA ARG A 676 -19.97 -8.11 3.39
C ARG A 676 -19.97 -9.63 3.55
N ASP A 677 -19.61 -10.36 2.50
CA ASP A 677 -19.62 -11.82 2.46
C ASP A 677 -18.27 -12.32 1.95
N GLY A 678 -17.77 -13.39 2.54
CA GLY A 678 -16.50 -13.95 2.11
C GLY A 678 -15.96 -15.06 3.00
N SER A 679 -14.81 -15.56 2.61
CA SER A 679 -14.05 -16.53 3.40
C SER A 679 -12.56 -16.39 3.16
N VAL A 680 -11.79 -16.74 4.18
CA VAL A 680 -10.35 -16.93 4.09
C VAL A 680 -10.00 -18.30 4.66
N THR A 681 -9.10 -19.01 4.00
CA THR A 681 -8.60 -20.31 4.47
C THR A 681 -7.09 -20.28 4.55
N GLY A 682 -6.54 -20.96 5.56
CA GLY A 682 -5.12 -21.27 5.65
C GLY A 682 -4.18 -20.19 6.18
N LEU A 683 -4.70 -19.04 6.64
CA LEU A 683 -3.86 -18.05 7.33
C LEU A 683 -3.21 -18.67 8.56
N ARG A 684 -2.05 -18.15 8.96
CA ARG A 684 -1.29 -18.65 10.12
C ARG A 684 -1.31 -17.62 11.24
N ALA A 685 -1.43 -18.09 12.48
CA ALA A 685 -1.28 -17.29 13.68
C ALA A 685 -0.07 -17.76 14.49
N ARG A 686 0.51 -16.84 15.28
CA ARG A 686 1.52 -17.15 16.29
C ARG A 686 1.00 -18.24 17.24
N GLY A 687 1.89 -19.15 17.65
CA GLY A 687 1.56 -20.37 18.38
C GLY A 687 1.35 -21.60 17.49
N ASP A 688 1.73 -21.53 16.22
CA ASP A 688 1.58 -22.58 15.21
C ASP A 688 0.13 -23.03 15.02
N VAL A 689 -0.72 -22.09 14.59
CA VAL A 689 -2.15 -22.35 14.36
C VAL A 689 -2.54 -21.90 12.96
N THR A 690 -3.10 -22.82 12.17
CA THR A 690 -3.75 -22.48 10.90
C THR A 690 -5.21 -22.13 11.15
N VAL A 691 -5.69 -21.04 10.53
CA VAL A 691 -7.02 -20.47 10.75
C VAL A 691 -7.76 -20.33 9.43
N ASP A 692 -8.99 -20.86 9.40
CA ASP A 692 -9.99 -20.55 8.39
C ASP A 692 -11.09 -19.72 9.04
N ALA A 693 -11.67 -18.78 8.28
CA ALA A 693 -12.84 -18.04 8.69
C ALA A 693 -13.78 -17.83 7.51
N ALA A 694 -15.08 -17.93 7.74
CA ALA A 694 -16.11 -17.50 6.81
C ALA A 694 -17.02 -16.50 7.50
N TRP A 695 -17.46 -15.50 6.76
CA TRP A 695 -18.34 -14.45 7.25
C TRP A 695 -19.45 -14.17 6.25
N LYS A 696 -20.56 -13.66 6.78
CA LYS A 696 -21.76 -13.34 6.03
C LYS A 696 -22.41 -12.12 6.64
N ASP A 697 -22.95 -11.24 5.81
CA ASP A 697 -23.64 -10.03 6.23
C ASP A 697 -22.80 -9.15 7.18
N GLY A 698 -21.47 -9.13 6.99
CA GLY A 698 -20.50 -8.35 7.77
C GLY A 698 -20.11 -8.97 9.12
N ALA A 699 -20.51 -10.21 9.41
CA ALA A 699 -20.22 -10.89 10.67
C ALA A 699 -19.67 -12.30 10.45
N ALA A 700 -18.78 -12.75 11.33
CA ALA A 700 -18.26 -14.11 11.26
C ALA A 700 -19.38 -15.15 11.43
N ASP A 701 -19.33 -16.21 10.61
CA ASP A 701 -20.25 -17.34 10.65
C ASP A 701 -19.53 -18.60 11.18
N THR A 702 -18.32 -18.88 10.70
CA THR A 702 -17.51 -19.99 11.17
C THR A 702 -16.04 -19.61 11.28
N ILE A 703 -15.38 -20.13 12.31
CA ILE A 703 -13.92 -20.12 12.47
C ILE A 703 -13.48 -21.56 12.65
N THR A 704 -12.49 -22.01 11.88
CA THR A 704 -11.84 -23.31 12.11
C THR A 704 -10.37 -23.09 12.43
N VAL A 705 -9.93 -23.62 13.56
CA VAL A 705 -8.51 -23.59 13.97
C VAL A 705 -7.91 -24.99 13.91
N ARG A 706 -6.69 -25.09 13.37
CA ARG A 706 -5.88 -26.31 13.32
C ARG A 706 -4.53 -26.04 13.99
N PRO A 707 -4.40 -26.37 15.28
CA PRO A 707 -3.13 -26.21 15.98
C PRO A 707 -2.12 -27.25 15.50
N GLY A 708 -0.92 -26.83 15.15
CA GLY A 708 0.21 -27.73 14.90
C GLY A 708 0.81 -28.30 16.19
N ARG A 709 0.43 -27.74 17.35
CA ARG A 709 0.92 -28.14 18.68
C ARG A 709 -0.20 -28.43 19.66
N THR A 710 0.06 -29.35 20.59
CA THR A 710 -0.85 -29.66 21.71
C THR A 710 -0.64 -28.66 22.84
N GLY A 711 -1.72 -28.08 23.36
CA GLY A 711 -1.68 -27.12 24.45
C GLY A 711 -2.92 -26.23 24.52
N THR A 712 -2.91 -25.26 25.43
CA THR A 712 -3.98 -24.26 25.53
C THR A 712 -3.95 -23.32 24.34
N ILE A 713 -5.07 -23.17 23.65
CA ILE A 713 -5.24 -22.13 22.62
C ILE A 713 -6.28 -21.10 23.10
N LYS A 714 -6.10 -19.85 22.65
CA LYS A 714 -7.03 -18.74 22.89
C LYS A 714 -7.50 -18.19 21.56
N VAL A 715 -8.80 -18.18 21.34
CA VAL A 715 -9.41 -17.64 20.12
C VAL A 715 -10.38 -16.52 20.49
N ARG A 716 -10.20 -15.35 19.89
CA ARG A 716 -11.04 -14.18 20.06
C ARG A 716 -11.74 -13.84 18.74
N SER A 717 -13.01 -13.47 18.81
CA SER A 717 -13.73 -12.90 17.68
C SER A 717 -15.01 -12.21 18.21
N PRO A 718 -15.45 -11.09 17.61
CA PRO A 718 -16.63 -10.35 18.11
C PRO A 718 -17.88 -11.22 18.31
N PHE A 719 -18.14 -12.21 17.43
CA PHE A 719 -19.32 -13.06 17.55
C PHE A 719 -19.24 -14.10 18.69
N ILE A 720 -18.07 -14.32 19.31
CA ILE A 720 -17.96 -15.19 20.50
C ILE A 720 -18.72 -14.58 21.68
N ALA A 721 -18.93 -13.26 21.68
CA ALA A 721 -19.89 -12.59 22.57
C ALA A 721 -21.32 -13.15 22.40
N GLY A 722 -21.60 -13.65 21.20
CA GLY A 722 -22.78 -14.33 20.68
C GLY A 722 -23.18 -15.64 21.33
N ARG A 723 -24.13 -16.28 20.65
CA ARG A 723 -24.46 -17.69 20.81
C ARG A 723 -23.64 -18.50 19.81
N TYR A 724 -22.85 -19.44 20.30
CA TYR A 724 -21.94 -20.22 19.47
C TYR A 724 -21.95 -21.70 19.90
N ARG A 725 -21.37 -22.55 19.05
CA ARG A 725 -21.01 -23.93 19.38
C ARG A 725 -19.56 -24.18 18.98
N VAL A 726 -18.81 -24.91 19.80
CA VAL A 726 -17.46 -25.38 19.45
C VAL A 726 -17.48 -26.89 19.32
N PHE A 727 -16.94 -27.43 18.22
CA PHE A 727 -16.87 -28.87 18.01
C PHE A 727 -15.56 -29.29 17.34
N ASP A 728 -15.14 -30.52 17.58
CA ASP A 728 -13.99 -31.13 16.91
C ASP A 728 -14.34 -31.62 15.49
N GLU A 729 -13.34 -32.09 14.76
CA GLU A 729 -13.51 -32.66 13.41
C GLU A 729 -14.45 -33.89 13.35
N GLN A 730 -14.72 -34.55 14.48
CA GLN A 730 -15.70 -35.65 14.58
C GLN A 730 -17.13 -35.16 14.92
N GLY A 731 -17.30 -33.87 15.19
CA GLY A 731 -18.59 -33.25 15.55
C GLY A 731 -18.93 -33.31 17.04
N HIS A 732 -18.02 -33.76 17.90
CA HIS A 732 -18.20 -33.75 19.34
C HIS A 732 -18.07 -32.32 19.88
N GLU A 733 -18.97 -31.94 20.78
CA GLU A 733 -18.96 -30.60 21.37
C GLU A 733 -17.79 -30.46 22.35
N VAL A 734 -17.01 -29.40 22.19
CA VAL A 734 -15.93 -29.03 23.09
C VAL A 734 -16.50 -27.99 24.05
N GLY A 735 -16.19 -28.10 25.34
CA GLY A 735 -16.58 -27.12 26.36
C GLY A 735 -15.45 -26.12 26.64
N PRO A 736 -15.26 -25.06 25.83
CA PRO A 736 -14.24 -24.06 26.10
C PRO A 736 -14.61 -23.22 27.32
N ARG A 737 -13.60 -22.70 28.01
CA ARG A 737 -13.79 -21.61 28.97
C ARG A 737 -13.91 -20.30 28.21
N ARG A 738 -15.00 -19.57 28.45
CA ARG A 738 -15.26 -18.24 27.88
C ARG A 738 -14.86 -17.14 28.85
N ASP A 739 -14.23 -16.09 28.32
CA ASP A 739 -13.95 -14.82 28.97
C ASP A 739 -14.24 -13.68 27.99
N GLY A 740 -15.35 -12.96 28.19
CA GLY A 740 -15.85 -11.97 27.24
C GLY A 740 -16.11 -12.55 25.84
N ASP A 741 -15.31 -12.11 24.87
CA ASP A 741 -15.28 -12.49 23.45
C ASP A 741 -14.17 -13.50 23.11
N THR A 742 -13.54 -14.08 24.14
CA THR A 742 -12.40 -14.98 24.00
C THR A 742 -12.74 -16.37 24.55
N LEU A 743 -12.41 -17.41 23.79
CA LEU A 743 -12.52 -18.81 24.18
C LEU A 743 -11.14 -19.39 24.44
N SER A 744 -11.05 -20.28 25.43
CA SER A 744 -9.84 -21.03 25.72
C SER A 744 -10.13 -22.51 26.01
N TRP A 745 -9.32 -23.39 25.44
CA TRP A 745 -9.38 -24.84 25.68
C TRP A 745 -8.04 -25.50 25.38
N ASN A 746 -7.86 -26.73 25.87
CA ASN A 746 -6.72 -27.56 25.53
C ASN A 746 -6.96 -28.24 24.19
N ALA A 747 -6.25 -27.82 23.16
CA ALA A 747 -6.28 -28.42 21.84
C ALA A 747 -5.16 -29.44 21.65
N ARG A 748 -5.38 -30.37 20.73
CA ARG A 748 -4.41 -31.38 20.30
C ARG A 748 -3.84 -31.03 18.93
N ALA A 749 -2.55 -31.25 18.76
CA ALA A 749 -1.85 -31.08 17.49
C ALA A 749 -2.54 -31.86 16.36
N GLY A 750 -2.65 -31.24 15.18
CA GLY A 750 -3.20 -31.85 13.97
C GLY A 750 -4.73 -32.03 13.96
N LYS A 751 -5.44 -31.62 15.02
CA LYS A 751 -6.90 -31.67 15.09
C LYS A 751 -7.52 -30.35 14.67
N ALA A 752 -8.69 -30.40 14.03
CA ALA A 752 -9.49 -29.22 13.74
C ALA A 752 -10.56 -28.97 14.80
N TYR A 753 -10.77 -27.69 15.14
CA TYR A 753 -11.85 -27.24 16.02
C TYR A 753 -12.60 -26.11 15.32
N THR A 754 -13.92 -26.25 15.21
CA THR A 754 -14.77 -25.26 14.56
C THR A 754 -15.64 -24.54 15.58
N ILE A 755 -15.51 -23.21 15.63
CA ILE A 755 -16.41 -22.31 16.33
C ILE A 755 -17.46 -21.86 15.32
N GLN A 756 -18.71 -22.21 15.56
CA GLN A 756 -19.84 -21.90 14.68
C GLN A 756 -20.79 -20.93 15.36
N ASN A 757 -21.17 -19.89 14.64
CA ASN A 757 -22.21 -18.96 15.07
C ASN A 757 -23.60 -19.63 14.99
N GLU A 758 -24.37 -19.55 16.08
CA GLU A 758 -25.75 -20.06 16.16
C GLU A 758 -26.81 -18.94 16.04
N ALA A 759 -26.40 -17.67 16.15
CA ALA A 759 -27.29 -16.51 16.09
C ALA A 759 -26.63 -15.35 15.36
N ALA A 760 -27.18 -14.94 14.21
CA ALA A 760 -26.74 -13.73 13.52
C ALA A 760 -27.56 -12.52 13.97
N VAL A 761 -26.87 -11.42 14.26
CA VAL A 761 -27.48 -10.10 14.45
C VAL A 761 -27.01 -9.21 13.32
N THR A 762 -27.94 -8.58 12.60
CA THR A 762 -27.62 -7.66 11.51
C THR A 762 -28.32 -6.33 11.73
N LEU A 763 -27.66 -5.22 11.40
CA LEU A 763 -28.23 -3.87 11.43
C LEU A 763 -28.25 -3.30 10.00
N ALA A 764 -29.44 -3.07 9.47
CA ALA A 764 -29.64 -2.40 8.20
C ALA A 764 -30.02 -0.94 8.42
N ALA A 765 -29.31 -0.03 7.73
CA ALA A 765 -29.51 1.41 7.74
C ALA A 765 -29.16 1.98 6.35
N PRO A 766 -29.62 3.19 5.99
CA PRO A 766 -29.24 3.81 4.71
C PRO A 766 -27.73 4.10 4.65
N ALA A 767 -27.17 4.17 3.44
CA ALA A 767 -25.75 4.47 3.26
C ALA A 767 -25.39 5.92 3.64
N THR A 768 -26.36 6.84 3.59
CA THR A 768 -26.19 8.24 3.95
C THR A 768 -27.27 8.69 4.93
N ALA A 769 -26.93 9.68 5.74
CA ALA A 769 -27.84 10.35 6.65
C ALA A 769 -27.68 11.86 6.51
N THR A 770 -28.81 12.57 6.53
CA THR A 770 -28.87 14.02 6.52
C THR A 770 -29.43 14.51 7.85
N PRO A 771 -28.78 15.47 8.54
CA PRO A 771 -29.29 16.08 9.75
C PRO A 771 -30.78 16.45 9.63
N GLY A 772 -31.59 16.02 10.60
CA GLY A 772 -33.02 16.30 10.66
C GLY A 772 -33.93 15.47 9.76
N THR A 773 -33.40 14.64 8.85
CA THR A 773 -34.20 13.76 7.98
C THR A 773 -34.29 12.35 8.58
N PRO A 774 -35.44 11.91 9.12
CA PRO A 774 -35.55 10.59 9.74
C PRO A 774 -35.44 9.44 8.73
N PHE A 775 -34.91 8.30 9.17
CA PHE A 775 -34.87 7.05 8.40
C PHE A 775 -35.16 5.82 9.28
N GLU A 776 -35.45 4.68 8.65
CA GLU A 776 -35.61 3.41 9.37
C GLU A 776 -34.27 2.67 9.51
N ALA A 777 -33.93 2.30 10.75
CA ALA A 777 -32.91 1.32 11.05
C ALA A 777 -33.57 0.00 11.48
N LYS A 778 -33.12 -1.14 10.93
CA LYS A 778 -33.71 -2.46 11.15
C LYS A 778 -32.67 -3.40 11.71
N VAL A 779 -32.90 -3.90 12.92
CA VAL A 779 -32.06 -4.91 13.55
C VAL A 779 -32.75 -6.26 13.45
N ALA A 780 -32.13 -7.22 12.75
CA ALA A 780 -32.66 -8.57 12.63
C ALA A 780 -31.84 -9.54 13.48
N VAL A 781 -32.54 -10.41 14.23
CA VAL A 781 -31.98 -11.56 14.95
C VAL A 781 -32.41 -12.82 14.23
N THR A 782 -31.43 -13.60 13.77
CA THR A 782 -31.64 -14.78 12.94
C THR A 782 -31.06 -16.01 13.62
N ALA A 783 -31.87 -17.06 13.76
CA ALA A 783 -31.40 -18.37 14.18
C ALA A 783 -30.79 -19.09 12.97
N THR A 784 -29.47 -18.99 12.80
CA THR A 784 -28.78 -19.41 11.56
C THR A 784 -28.71 -20.92 11.40
N ARG A 785 -28.91 -21.68 12.49
CA ARG A 785 -28.67 -23.13 12.55
C ARG A 785 -29.81 -23.86 13.29
N ARG A 786 -29.51 -25.02 13.89
CA ARG A 786 -30.49 -26.00 14.40
C ARG A 786 -31.12 -25.64 15.75
N ARG A 787 -30.54 -24.72 16.51
CA ARG A 787 -31.06 -24.32 17.83
C ARG A 787 -31.88 -23.03 17.70
N SER A 788 -32.96 -22.92 18.45
CA SER A 788 -33.71 -21.67 18.57
C SER A 788 -32.87 -20.63 19.31
N VAL A 789 -33.01 -19.37 18.91
CA VAL A 789 -32.45 -18.23 19.66
C VAL A 789 -33.51 -17.75 20.66
N PRO A 790 -33.22 -17.69 21.97
CA PRO A 790 -34.16 -17.20 22.99
C PRO A 790 -34.58 -15.76 22.74
N ALA A 791 -35.67 -15.34 23.40
CA ALA A 791 -36.10 -13.95 23.40
C ALA A 791 -34.98 -13.01 23.88
N SER A 792 -35.01 -11.76 23.41
CA SER A 792 -33.97 -10.78 23.67
C SER A 792 -34.49 -9.36 23.50
N ASP A 793 -33.93 -8.44 24.26
CA ASP A 793 -34.11 -7.01 24.03
C ASP A 793 -33.06 -6.49 23.05
N VAL A 794 -33.51 -5.65 22.10
CA VAL A 794 -32.67 -5.02 21.08
C VAL A 794 -32.62 -3.54 21.35
N THR A 795 -31.44 -3.00 21.61
CA THR A 795 -31.20 -1.58 21.83
C THR A 795 -30.39 -1.00 20.66
N LEU A 796 -30.87 0.09 20.07
CA LEU A 796 -30.14 0.82 19.04
C LEU A 796 -29.48 2.06 19.66
N THR A 797 -28.15 2.06 19.67
CA THR A 797 -27.31 3.19 20.03
C THR A 797 -26.97 4.00 18.80
N VAL A 798 -27.10 5.31 18.90
CA VAL A 798 -26.86 6.28 17.83
C VAL A 798 -25.84 7.32 18.31
N PRO A 799 -25.18 8.05 17.39
CA PRO A 799 -24.24 9.11 17.76
C PRO A 799 -24.84 10.13 18.73
N GLN A 800 -23.98 10.81 19.49
CA GLN A 800 -24.42 11.86 20.40
C GLN A 800 -25.19 12.95 19.63
N GLY A 801 -26.37 13.33 20.15
CA GLY A 801 -27.25 14.31 19.51
C GLY A 801 -28.22 13.74 18.47
N TRP A 802 -28.11 12.46 18.12
CA TRP A 802 -29.10 11.75 17.30
C TRP A 802 -30.17 11.12 18.20
N ILE A 803 -31.33 10.82 17.61
CA ILE A 803 -32.46 10.21 18.31
C ILE A 803 -32.79 8.87 17.64
N ALA A 804 -33.04 7.82 18.42
CA ALA A 804 -33.60 6.55 17.96
C ALA A 804 -34.87 6.22 18.73
N GLU A 805 -35.98 6.02 18.03
CA GLU A 805 -37.30 5.81 18.62
C GLU A 805 -37.96 4.48 18.18
N PRO A 806 -38.38 3.64 19.15
CA PRO A 806 -37.95 3.64 20.55
C PRO A 806 -36.50 3.16 20.66
N ALA A 807 -35.74 3.61 21.66
CA ALA A 807 -34.33 3.20 21.81
C ALA A 807 -34.14 1.69 22.04
N THR A 808 -35.16 0.98 22.57
CA THR A 808 -35.13 -0.47 22.80
C THR A 808 -36.45 -1.14 22.38
N ARG A 809 -36.37 -2.34 21.81
CA ARG A 809 -37.48 -3.20 21.39
C ARG A 809 -37.28 -4.63 21.89
N HIS A 810 -38.32 -5.23 22.45
CA HIS A 810 -38.31 -6.65 22.80
C HIS A 810 -38.60 -7.53 21.58
N LEU A 811 -37.80 -8.57 21.36
CA LEU A 811 -38.04 -9.63 20.37
C LEU A 811 -38.27 -10.97 21.07
N ALA A 812 -39.40 -11.62 20.78
CA ALA A 812 -39.63 -13.00 21.21
C ALA A 812 -38.67 -13.97 20.49
N GLY A 813 -38.53 -15.19 21.02
CA GLY A 813 -37.58 -16.19 20.52
C GLY A 813 -37.74 -16.52 19.04
N VAL A 814 -36.62 -16.83 18.39
CA VAL A 814 -36.49 -17.10 16.96
C VAL A 814 -36.27 -18.59 16.73
N ALA A 815 -37.17 -19.24 15.98
CA ALA A 815 -37.05 -20.66 15.65
C ALA A 815 -35.92 -20.90 14.63
N PRO A 816 -35.31 -22.11 14.59
CA PRO A 816 -34.29 -22.48 13.62
C PRO A 816 -34.65 -22.08 12.18
N GLY A 817 -33.73 -21.40 11.49
CA GLY A 817 -33.90 -20.94 10.10
C GLY A 817 -34.83 -19.73 9.93
N GLN A 818 -35.38 -19.17 11.01
CA GLN A 818 -36.20 -17.96 10.96
C GLN A 818 -35.40 -16.72 11.39
N SER A 819 -35.97 -15.55 11.10
CA SER A 819 -35.48 -14.24 11.54
C SER A 819 -36.61 -13.42 12.14
N ARG A 820 -36.29 -12.54 13.08
CA ARG A 820 -37.20 -11.52 13.62
C ARG A 820 -36.52 -10.17 13.63
N THR A 821 -37.25 -9.13 13.28
CA THR A 821 -36.70 -7.79 13.10
C THR A 821 -37.33 -6.79 14.05
N ALA A 822 -36.49 -5.99 14.70
CA ALA A 822 -36.87 -4.77 15.40
C ALA A 822 -36.60 -3.56 14.50
N THR A 823 -37.60 -2.70 14.32
CA THR A 823 -37.48 -1.45 13.55
C THR A 823 -37.42 -0.25 14.48
N PHE A 824 -36.52 0.67 14.16
CA PHE A 824 -36.22 1.90 14.86
C PHE A 824 -36.35 3.07 13.87
N THR A 825 -36.97 4.17 14.29
CA THR A 825 -36.90 5.44 13.55
C THR A 825 -35.71 6.23 14.09
N VAL A 826 -34.74 6.51 13.23
CA VAL A 826 -33.55 7.28 13.59
C VAL A 826 -33.65 8.67 12.99
N THR A 827 -33.52 9.70 13.83
CA THR A 827 -33.45 11.10 13.41
C THR A 827 -32.02 11.61 13.63
N PRO A 828 -31.26 11.86 12.54
CA PRO A 828 -29.91 12.39 12.66
C PRO A 828 -29.85 13.76 13.32
N GLY A 829 -28.90 13.92 14.24
CA GLY A 829 -28.58 15.21 14.86
C GLY A 829 -27.80 16.13 13.92
N PRO A 830 -27.51 17.38 14.33
CA PRO A 830 -26.66 18.30 13.58
C PRO A 830 -25.26 17.69 13.35
N SER A 831 -24.66 17.95 12.19
CA SER A 831 -23.27 17.54 11.93
C SER A 831 -22.33 18.32 12.83
N ASP A 832 -21.47 17.61 13.56
CA ASP A 832 -20.38 18.13 14.39
C ASP A 832 -19.08 18.34 13.58
N GLY A 833 -19.16 18.32 12.25
CA GLY A 833 -18.02 18.30 11.34
C GLY A 833 -17.60 16.89 10.92
N THR A 834 -18.11 15.83 11.57
CA THR A 834 -17.89 14.45 11.11
C THR A 834 -18.71 14.16 9.84
N ARG A 835 -18.08 13.46 8.90
CA ARG A 835 -18.69 13.00 7.64
C ARG A 835 -19.13 11.54 7.70
N ARG A 836 -19.07 10.90 8.88
CA ARG A 836 -19.46 9.50 9.11
C ARG A 836 -20.18 9.36 10.45
N ALA A 837 -21.19 8.51 10.51
CA ALA A 837 -21.93 8.15 11.71
C ALA A 837 -21.98 6.63 11.86
N VAL A 838 -21.81 6.12 13.09
CA VAL A 838 -21.93 4.69 13.38
C VAL A 838 -23.18 4.47 14.23
N LEU A 839 -24.10 3.66 13.73
CA LEU A 839 -25.19 3.07 14.50
C LEU A 839 -24.69 1.75 15.07
N ALA A 840 -25.01 1.46 16.32
CA ALA A 840 -24.69 0.20 16.96
C ALA A 840 -25.94 -0.42 17.56
N ALA A 841 -26.26 -1.65 17.15
CA ALA A 841 -27.29 -2.46 17.77
C ALA A 841 -26.65 -3.40 18.80
N SER A 842 -27.23 -3.45 19.99
CA SER A 842 -26.93 -4.47 20.99
C SER A 842 -28.18 -5.30 21.26
N VAL A 843 -27.99 -6.61 21.36
CA VAL A 843 -29.04 -7.60 21.62
C VAL A 843 -28.68 -8.30 22.91
N THR A 844 -29.56 -8.27 23.91
CA THR A 844 -29.34 -8.90 25.21
C THR A 844 -30.48 -9.86 25.51
N GLY A 845 -30.18 -11.15 25.59
CA GLY A 845 -31.07 -12.18 26.13
C GLY A 845 -30.51 -12.78 27.42
N ASP A 846 -31.31 -13.58 28.10
CA ASP A 846 -30.98 -14.12 29.44
C ASP A 846 -29.63 -14.88 29.50
N SER A 847 -29.26 -15.54 28.40
CA SER A 847 -28.08 -16.40 28.33
C SER A 847 -27.14 -16.08 27.16
N TRP A 848 -27.39 -14.99 26.41
CA TRP A 848 -26.62 -14.65 25.22
C TRP A 848 -26.67 -13.15 24.93
N LYS A 849 -25.62 -12.63 24.27
CA LYS A 849 -25.59 -11.26 23.76
C LYS A 849 -25.29 -11.29 22.28
N GLY A 850 -25.70 -10.29 21.53
CA GLY A 850 -25.32 -10.10 20.14
C GLY A 850 -25.13 -8.63 19.84
N ALA A 851 -24.41 -8.30 18.78
CA ALA A 851 -24.23 -6.92 18.36
C ALA A 851 -24.07 -6.84 16.84
N ALA A 852 -24.43 -5.69 16.27
CA ALA A 852 -24.18 -5.34 14.88
C ALA A 852 -23.97 -3.83 14.77
N THR A 853 -23.19 -3.39 13.80
CA THR A 853 -22.98 -1.96 13.52
C THR A 853 -23.35 -1.64 12.08
N ALA A 854 -23.69 -0.38 11.81
CA ALA A 854 -23.86 0.16 10.48
C ALA A 854 -23.20 1.54 10.42
N VAL A 855 -22.37 1.77 9.39
CA VAL A 855 -21.69 3.04 9.15
C VAL A 855 -22.41 3.79 8.04
N LEU A 856 -22.71 5.07 8.27
CA LEU A 856 -23.42 5.96 7.36
C LEU A 856 -22.50 7.14 7.03
N ALA A 857 -22.51 7.61 5.79
CA ALA A 857 -21.93 8.91 5.47
C ALA A 857 -22.88 10.04 5.88
N LEU A 858 -22.33 11.10 6.47
CA LEU A 858 -23.09 12.27 6.90
C LEU A 858 -23.04 13.36 5.84
N GLU A 859 -24.22 13.73 5.34
CA GLU A 859 -24.38 14.91 4.50
C GLU A 859 -24.47 16.16 5.38
N PRO A 860 -23.71 17.24 5.11
CA PRO A 860 -23.75 18.44 5.93
C PRO A 860 -25.08 19.19 5.80
N CYS A 861 -25.77 19.06 4.65
CA CYS A 861 -27.12 19.53 4.41
C CYS A 861 -27.71 18.83 3.16
N ALA A 862 -28.90 19.24 2.72
CA ALA A 862 -29.50 18.72 1.49
C ALA A 862 -28.61 18.98 0.25
N PRO A 863 -28.40 17.99 -0.62
CA PRO A 863 -27.66 18.19 -1.87
C PRO A 863 -28.47 19.03 -2.86
N ALA A 864 -27.75 19.76 -3.72
CA ALA A 864 -28.36 20.38 -4.89
C ALA A 864 -29.00 19.31 -5.80
N PRO A 865 -30.17 19.57 -6.41
CA PRO A 865 -30.75 18.65 -7.39
C PRO A 865 -29.76 18.39 -8.51
N ALA A 866 -29.38 17.11 -8.71
CA ALA A 866 -28.38 16.73 -9.69
C ALA A 866 -28.79 17.17 -11.10
N GLY A 867 -27.84 17.76 -11.84
CA GLY A 867 -28.08 18.23 -13.21
C GLY A 867 -28.88 19.54 -13.34
N SER A 868 -29.31 20.14 -12.23
CA SER A 868 -30.02 21.42 -12.26
C SER A 868 -29.11 22.61 -12.55
N VAL A 869 -29.68 23.65 -13.16
CA VAL A 869 -29.08 24.99 -13.20
C VAL A 869 -29.36 25.62 -11.84
N LEU A 870 -28.33 26.03 -11.11
CA LEU A 870 -28.46 26.68 -9.81
C LEU A 870 -28.60 28.19 -9.96
N VAL A 871 -27.90 28.77 -10.91
CA VAL A 871 -27.92 30.22 -11.17
C VAL A 871 -27.79 30.42 -12.67
N ALA A 872 -28.57 31.34 -13.23
CA ALA A 872 -28.41 31.84 -14.58
C ALA A 872 -28.73 33.34 -14.63
N TRP A 873 -27.69 34.16 -14.81
CA TRP A 873 -27.76 35.62 -14.84
C TRP A 873 -27.40 36.17 -16.21
N ASP A 874 -28.30 36.97 -16.78
CA ASP A 874 -28.15 37.67 -18.05
C ASP A 874 -28.45 39.17 -17.82
N PRO A 875 -27.51 39.92 -17.24
CA PRO A 875 -27.67 41.34 -16.95
C PRO A 875 -27.83 42.17 -18.24
N LYS A 876 -29.02 42.71 -18.49
CA LYS A 876 -29.31 43.51 -19.71
C LYS A 876 -29.48 45.01 -19.47
N GLU A 877 -30.18 45.38 -18.41
CA GLU A 877 -30.48 46.77 -18.07
C GLU A 877 -30.91 46.90 -16.59
N GLY A 878 -30.93 48.13 -16.07
CA GLY A 878 -31.40 48.42 -14.71
C GLY A 878 -30.45 47.96 -13.60
N GLY A 879 -30.95 47.97 -12.35
CA GLY A 879 -30.17 47.62 -11.15
C GLY A 879 -30.44 46.22 -10.59
N THR A 880 -31.20 45.38 -11.31
CA THR A 880 -31.57 44.03 -10.86
C THR A 880 -31.48 43.07 -12.03
N VAL A 881 -30.88 41.91 -11.78
CA VAL A 881 -30.66 40.83 -12.74
C VAL A 881 -31.49 39.63 -12.31
N THR A 882 -32.43 39.25 -13.16
CA THR A 882 -33.29 38.10 -12.91
C THR A 882 -32.50 36.81 -13.01
N ASP A 883 -32.67 35.90 -12.05
CA ASP A 883 -32.18 34.52 -12.15
C ASP A 883 -33.19 33.69 -12.94
N THR A 884 -32.81 33.27 -14.16
CA THR A 884 -33.66 32.48 -15.05
C THR A 884 -33.63 30.99 -14.76
N SER A 885 -32.80 30.53 -13.82
CA SER A 885 -32.70 29.11 -13.45
C SER A 885 -33.95 28.55 -12.74
N GLY A 886 -34.86 29.42 -12.31
CA GLY A 886 -36.06 29.05 -11.56
C GLY A 886 -35.84 28.93 -10.04
N ASN A 887 -34.63 29.20 -9.53
CA ASN A 887 -34.31 29.12 -8.10
C ASN A 887 -34.47 30.45 -7.34
N GLY A 888 -34.89 31.52 -8.03
CA GLY A 888 -35.15 32.82 -7.42
C GLY A 888 -33.91 33.53 -6.86
N ARG A 889 -32.70 33.18 -7.32
CA ARG A 889 -31.43 33.79 -6.89
C ARG A 889 -31.16 35.09 -7.64
N HIS A 890 -32.14 35.99 -7.67
CA HIS A 890 -32.02 37.30 -8.33
C HIS A 890 -30.84 38.09 -7.74
N ALA A 891 -30.04 38.71 -8.61
CA ALA A 891 -28.92 39.55 -8.20
C ALA A 891 -29.27 41.03 -8.29
N THR A 892 -28.82 41.82 -7.33
CA THR A 892 -28.85 43.28 -7.38
C THR A 892 -27.49 43.80 -7.80
N VAL A 893 -27.47 44.81 -8.67
CA VAL A 893 -26.26 45.56 -9.01
C VAL A 893 -25.95 46.50 -7.86
N THR A 894 -24.79 46.34 -7.25
CA THR A 894 -24.26 47.32 -6.30
C THR A 894 -23.28 48.22 -7.04
N GLY A 895 -23.40 49.53 -6.88
CA GLY A 895 -22.69 50.53 -7.70
C GLY A 895 -23.61 51.19 -8.72
N THR A 896 -23.04 51.86 -9.72
CA THR A 896 -23.79 52.51 -10.80
C THR A 896 -23.88 51.56 -12.00
N ALA A 897 -25.09 51.07 -12.29
CA ALA A 897 -25.31 50.18 -13.42
C ALA A 897 -25.04 50.88 -14.76
N SER A 898 -24.13 50.32 -15.56
CA SER A 898 -23.83 50.74 -16.92
C SER A 898 -23.54 49.51 -17.76
N TYR A 899 -23.89 49.55 -19.05
CA TYR A 899 -23.92 48.36 -19.92
C TYR A 899 -23.11 48.59 -21.20
N ASP A 900 -22.23 47.63 -21.53
CA ASP A 900 -21.36 47.62 -22.70
C ASP A 900 -22.10 46.98 -23.90
N GLN A 901 -22.40 47.80 -24.90
CA GLN A 901 -23.06 47.37 -26.14
C GLN A 901 -22.17 46.47 -27.02
N GLY A 902 -20.87 46.38 -26.73
CA GLY A 902 -19.93 45.48 -27.38
C GLY A 902 -19.85 44.08 -26.71
N ALA A 903 -20.70 43.79 -25.73
CA ALA A 903 -20.79 42.45 -25.13
C ALA A 903 -21.44 41.43 -26.07
N PRO A 904 -21.20 40.11 -25.90
CA PRO A 904 -21.75 39.06 -26.77
C PRO A 904 -23.28 39.11 -26.99
N THR A 905 -24.07 39.42 -25.97
CA THR A 905 -25.54 39.60 -26.09
C THR A 905 -25.96 41.02 -26.50
N GLY A 906 -25.00 41.94 -26.62
CA GLY A 906 -25.23 43.35 -26.91
C GLY A 906 -25.55 44.22 -25.68
N SER A 907 -25.47 43.70 -24.44
CA SER A 907 -25.72 44.53 -23.25
C SER A 907 -25.08 43.99 -21.96
N GLY A 908 -23.75 43.87 -21.89
CA GLY A 908 -23.08 43.30 -20.71
C GLY A 908 -22.85 44.31 -19.59
N LEU A 909 -23.06 43.94 -18.32
CA LEU A 909 -22.82 44.82 -17.18
C LEU A 909 -21.34 45.21 -17.08
N THR A 910 -21.06 46.52 -17.08
CA THR A 910 -19.73 47.06 -16.87
C THR A 910 -19.35 46.99 -15.39
N LEU A 911 -18.20 46.39 -15.10
CA LEU A 911 -17.62 46.29 -13.77
C LEU A 911 -16.45 47.27 -13.69
N ASP A 912 -16.64 48.44 -13.11
CA ASP A 912 -15.65 49.54 -13.07
C ASP A 912 -14.71 49.47 -11.86
N GLY A 913 -14.76 48.38 -11.10
CA GLY A 913 -14.08 48.26 -9.80
C GLY A 913 -14.92 48.73 -8.61
N ASN A 914 -16.08 49.37 -8.82
CA ASN A 914 -17.07 49.65 -7.79
C ASN A 914 -18.37 48.88 -8.01
N THR A 915 -18.67 48.53 -9.26
CA THR A 915 -19.87 47.80 -9.67
C THR A 915 -19.70 46.28 -9.58
N TYR A 916 -20.69 45.58 -9.02
CA TYR A 916 -20.72 44.12 -8.88
C TYR A 916 -22.14 43.58 -8.67
N LEU A 917 -22.32 42.27 -8.82
CA LEU A 917 -23.58 41.57 -8.56
C LEU A 917 -23.57 40.93 -7.18
N THR A 918 -24.69 41.01 -6.47
CA THR A 918 -24.90 40.30 -5.20
C THR A 918 -26.34 39.85 -5.06
N THR A 919 -26.58 38.64 -4.56
CA THR A 919 -27.92 38.17 -4.21
C THR A 919 -28.31 38.58 -2.78
N ALA A 920 -29.57 38.38 -2.42
CA ALA A 920 -29.95 38.16 -1.02
C ALA A 920 -29.31 36.86 -0.50
N ASN A 921 -29.41 36.58 0.80
CA ASN A 921 -28.90 35.33 1.37
C ASN A 921 -29.55 34.11 0.69
N THR A 922 -28.72 33.22 0.14
CA THR A 922 -29.13 31.98 -0.51
C THR A 922 -28.19 30.85 -0.14
N THR A 923 -28.58 29.61 -0.41
CA THR A 923 -27.75 28.40 -0.26
C THR A 923 -27.52 27.79 -1.64
N LEU A 924 -26.37 27.16 -1.84
CA LEU A 924 -26.13 26.32 -3.02
C LEU A 924 -26.42 24.84 -2.74
N GLY A 925 -26.56 24.46 -1.46
CA GLY A 925 -26.63 23.06 -1.03
C GLY A 925 -25.27 22.36 -1.14
N VAL A 926 -25.24 21.04 -1.00
CA VAL A 926 -24.03 20.25 -1.31
C VAL A 926 -23.96 20.03 -2.82
N VAL A 927 -22.89 20.51 -3.44
CA VAL A 927 -22.68 20.43 -4.89
C VAL A 927 -21.48 19.51 -5.16
N ARG A 928 -21.75 18.23 -5.45
CA ARG A 928 -20.73 17.17 -5.64
C ARG A 928 -19.96 17.26 -6.95
N GLU A 929 -20.57 17.91 -7.92
CA GLU A 929 -20.03 18.18 -9.24
C GLU A 929 -20.64 19.51 -9.70
N ALA A 930 -19.85 20.34 -10.37
CA ALA A 930 -20.29 21.69 -10.68
C ALA A 930 -19.69 22.18 -12.00
N THR A 931 -20.38 23.12 -12.63
CA THR A 931 -19.81 23.95 -13.70
C THR A 931 -20.11 25.40 -13.41
N PHE A 932 -19.07 26.22 -13.35
CA PHE A 932 -19.15 27.68 -13.24
C PHE A 932 -18.78 28.26 -14.59
N ALA A 933 -19.71 28.96 -15.22
CA ALA A 933 -19.53 29.48 -16.57
C ALA A 933 -19.85 30.98 -16.61
N ALA A 934 -19.06 31.76 -17.34
CA ALA A 934 -19.34 33.17 -17.56
C ALA A 934 -18.78 33.68 -18.89
N GLU A 935 -19.56 34.53 -19.56
CA GLU A 935 -19.03 35.44 -20.57
C GLU A 935 -18.55 36.70 -19.85
N VAL A 936 -17.23 36.83 -19.74
CA VAL A 936 -16.58 37.81 -18.86
C VAL A 936 -15.46 38.53 -19.57
N LYS A 937 -15.32 39.82 -19.31
CA LYS A 937 -14.17 40.65 -19.67
C LYS A 937 -13.40 40.95 -18.41
N VAL A 938 -12.14 40.52 -18.36
CA VAL A 938 -11.26 40.70 -17.18
C VAL A 938 -10.19 41.74 -17.49
N ALA A 939 -10.04 42.74 -16.61
CA ALA A 939 -9.04 43.79 -16.66
C ALA A 939 -8.49 44.13 -15.26
N GLY A 940 -7.59 45.10 -15.17
CA GLY A 940 -6.97 45.53 -13.92
C GLY A 940 -5.86 44.60 -13.41
N SER A 941 -5.38 44.87 -12.19
CA SER A 941 -4.33 44.11 -11.49
C SER A 941 -4.80 43.71 -10.09
N GLY A 942 -4.11 42.76 -9.46
CA GLY A 942 -4.48 42.23 -8.15
C GLY A 942 -5.45 41.03 -8.20
N TYR A 943 -5.94 40.61 -7.03
CA TYR A 943 -6.98 39.59 -6.93
C TYR A 943 -8.34 40.18 -7.29
N ARG A 944 -9.08 39.50 -8.18
CA ARG A 944 -10.37 39.95 -8.71
C ARG A 944 -11.37 38.80 -8.71
N ARG A 945 -12.51 38.97 -8.04
CA ARG A 945 -13.48 37.87 -7.87
C ARG A 945 -14.32 37.64 -9.13
N LEU A 946 -14.56 36.37 -9.45
CA LEU A 946 -15.54 35.93 -10.45
C LEU A 946 -16.79 35.44 -9.73
N PHE A 947 -16.75 34.31 -9.02
CA PHE A 947 -17.86 33.82 -8.20
C PHE A 947 -17.41 33.76 -6.74
N ASP A 948 -18.21 34.26 -5.81
CA ASP A 948 -17.88 34.20 -4.37
C ASP A 948 -19.14 33.93 -3.52
N SER A 949 -19.06 32.85 -2.74
CA SER A 949 -20.02 32.49 -1.68
C SER A 949 -19.29 32.00 -0.42
N GLN A 950 -18.05 32.41 -0.20
CA GLN A 950 -17.27 31.98 0.97
C GLN A 950 -17.37 32.95 2.15
N PRO A 951 -17.17 32.46 3.39
CA PRO A 951 -16.79 33.33 4.50
C PRO A 951 -15.39 33.90 4.28
N SER A 952 -15.11 35.03 4.92
CA SER A 952 -13.79 35.65 4.85
C SER A 952 -12.70 34.73 5.39
N GLY A 953 -11.70 34.43 4.55
CA GLY A 953 -10.54 33.63 4.96
C GLY A 953 -10.78 32.11 5.02
N ASP A 954 -11.91 31.62 4.50
CA ASP A 954 -12.19 30.18 4.45
C ASP A 954 -11.24 29.45 3.49
N PRO A 955 -10.69 28.28 3.87
CA PRO A 955 -9.73 27.54 3.06
C PRO A 955 -10.37 26.68 1.96
N GLY A 956 -11.69 26.73 1.75
CA GLY A 956 -12.41 25.84 0.81
C GLY A 956 -13.40 24.89 1.48
N THR A 957 -13.60 25.01 2.79
CA THR A 957 -14.45 24.14 3.60
C THR A 957 -15.92 24.55 3.62
N ASP A 958 -16.22 25.83 3.38
CA ASP A 958 -17.59 26.36 3.35
C ASP A 958 -17.76 27.36 2.19
N GLY A 959 -18.62 27.01 1.24
CA GLY A 959 -18.88 27.76 0.02
C GLY A 959 -17.84 27.53 -1.07
N VAL A 960 -17.89 28.39 -2.09
CA VAL A 960 -16.97 28.36 -3.23
C VAL A 960 -16.55 29.77 -3.62
N LEU A 961 -15.31 29.88 -4.05
CA LEU A 961 -14.69 31.10 -4.54
C LEU A 961 -13.91 30.77 -5.82
N ILE A 962 -14.18 31.51 -6.88
CA ILE A 962 -13.41 31.52 -8.12
C ILE A 962 -12.94 32.95 -8.34
N ASP A 963 -11.63 33.14 -8.44
CA ASP A 963 -11.04 34.45 -8.68
C ASP A 963 -9.89 34.41 -9.70
N VAL A 964 -9.49 35.60 -10.11
CA VAL A 964 -8.33 35.81 -10.97
C VAL A 964 -7.21 36.44 -10.13
N THR A 965 -6.10 35.74 -10.02
CA THR A 965 -4.89 36.15 -9.28
C THR A 965 -4.22 37.38 -9.92
N PRO A 966 -3.28 38.07 -9.23
CA PRO A 966 -2.51 39.17 -9.82
C PRO A 966 -1.75 38.78 -11.10
N ALA A 967 -1.45 37.50 -11.29
CA ALA A 967 -0.79 36.95 -12.47
C ALA A 967 -1.77 36.59 -13.61
N ASN A 968 -3.04 37.01 -13.54
CA ASN A 968 -4.11 36.65 -14.47
C ASN A 968 -4.42 35.14 -14.54
N LYS A 969 -4.06 34.35 -13.52
CA LYS A 969 -4.45 32.94 -13.44
C LYS A 969 -5.77 32.75 -12.69
N VAL A 970 -6.57 31.76 -13.07
CA VAL A 970 -7.79 31.38 -12.34
C VAL A 970 -7.41 30.57 -11.11
N ARG A 971 -8.00 30.91 -9.96
CA ARG A 971 -7.89 30.13 -8.74
C ARG A 971 -9.27 29.74 -8.24
N PHE A 972 -9.38 28.48 -7.83
CA PHE A 972 -10.57 27.85 -7.29
C PHE A 972 -10.32 27.53 -5.82
N ILE A 973 -11.20 28.02 -4.94
CA ILE A 973 -11.21 27.70 -3.52
C ILE A 973 -12.58 27.12 -3.19
N GLY A 974 -12.60 25.86 -2.75
CA GLY A 974 -13.81 25.07 -2.55
C GLY A 974 -13.48 23.58 -2.51
N ALA A 975 -14.42 22.76 -2.06
CA ALA A 975 -14.21 21.32 -1.89
C ALA A 975 -12.92 20.99 -1.11
N GLY A 976 -12.74 21.68 0.04
CA GLY A 976 -11.64 21.46 0.97
C GLY A 976 -10.26 21.92 0.49
N ALA A 977 -10.15 22.60 -0.66
CA ALA A 977 -8.86 22.93 -1.26
C ALA A 977 -8.82 24.33 -1.88
N ASN A 978 -7.59 24.82 -2.08
CA ASN A 978 -7.25 26.08 -2.74
C ASN A 978 -6.27 25.80 -3.88
N VAL A 979 -6.74 25.86 -5.12
CA VAL A 979 -6.02 25.43 -6.32
C VAL A 979 -5.92 26.58 -7.31
N THR A 980 -4.71 26.95 -7.70
CA THR A 980 -4.48 27.87 -8.83
C THR A 980 -4.25 27.05 -10.09
N LEU A 981 -5.08 27.27 -11.12
CA LEU A 981 -5.00 26.57 -12.41
C LEU A 981 -3.94 27.24 -13.28
N ASP A 982 -3.05 26.44 -13.87
CA ASP A 982 -1.87 26.93 -14.56
C ASP A 982 -2.16 27.40 -16.00
N ALA A 983 -3.02 28.42 -16.13
CA ALA A 983 -3.25 29.12 -17.39
C ALA A 983 -3.50 30.61 -17.14
N THR A 984 -2.82 31.45 -17.93
CA THR A 984 -2.95 32.92 -17.88
C THR A 984 -4.09 33.36 -18.78
N LEU A 985 -5.09 34.05 -18.21
CA LEU A 985 -6.22 34.58 -18.96
C LEU A 985 -5.83 35.79 -19.83
N PRO A 986 -6.35 35.90 -21.06
CA PRO A 986 -6.23 37.11 -21.87
C PRO A 986 -7.00 38.27 -21.22
N ALA A 987 -6.37 39.43 -21.09
CA ALA A 987 -6.99 40.62 -20.50
C ALA A 987 -7.61 41.53 -21.57
N GLY A 988 -8.64 42.29 -21.20
CA GLY A 988 -9.18 43.40 -22.00
C GLY A 988 -10.13 43.01 -23.14
N ARG A 989 -10.47 41.72 -23.32
CA ARG A 989 -11.49 41.23 -24.25
C ARG A 989 -12.53 40.37 -23.55
N TRP A 990 -13.67 40.14 -24.21
CA TRP A 990 -14.66 39.15 -23.77
C TRP A 990 -14.11 37.73 -23.96
N LEU A 991 -14.33 36.89 -22.94
CA LEU A 991 -13.94 35.49 -22.86
C LEU A 991 -15.17 34.65 -22.55
N ASP A 992 -15.25 33.46 -23.14
CA ASP A 992 -16.09 32.38 -22.60
C ASP A 992 -15.25 31.57 -21.60
N LEU A 993 -15.53 31.75 -20.30
CA LEU A 993 -14.76 31.16 -19.21
C LEU A 993 -15.58 30.11 -18.49
N VAL A 994 -15.11 28.85 -18.50
CA VAL A 994 -15.80 27.74 -17.82
C VAL A 994 -14.84 26.99 -16.90
N VAL A 995 -15.23 26.79 -15.64
CA VAL A 995 -14.54 25.93 -14.67
C VAL A 995 -15.46 24.78 -14.31
N THR A 996 -15.03 23.56 -14.60
CA THR A 996 -15.76 22.33 -14.26
C THR A 996 -15.10 21.65 -13.06
N LEU A 997 -15.92 21.01 -12.22
CA LEU A 997 -15.54 20.16 -11.09
C LEU A 997 -16.30 18.84 -11.21
N ASP A 998 -15.60 17.71 -11.17
CA ASP A 998 -16.22 16.38 -11.15
C ASP A 998 -16.24 15.72 -9.76
N ARG A 999 -16.94 14.57 -9.66
CA ARG A 999 -17.11 13.83 -8.41
C ARG A 999 -15.82 13.24 -7.84
N THR A 1000 -14.75 13.19 -8.63
CA THR A 1000 -13.42 12.75 -8.18
C THR A 1000 -12.60 13.90 -7.61
N GLY A 1001 -13.10 15.14 -7.74
CA GLY A 1001 -12.36 16.36 -7.40
C GLY A 1001 -11.54 16.92 -8.55
N ALA A 1002 -11.68 16.40 -9.78
CA ALA A 1002 -10.93 16.95 -10.91
C ALA A 1002 -11.51 18.30 -11.35
N LEU A 1003 -10.64 19.29 -11.50
CA LEU A 1003 -10.94 20.59 -12.06
C LEU A 1003 -10.47 20.68 -13.51
N ALA A 1004 -11.27 21.29 -14.38
CA ALA A 1004 -10.82 21.70 -15.70
C ALA A 1004 -11.30 23.13 -16.02
N LEU A 1005 -10.34 23.97 -16.43
CA LEU A 1005 -10.56 25.33 -16.92
C LEU A 1005 -10.62 25.30 -18.45
N TYR A 1006 -11.66 25.92 -18.99
CA TYR A 1006 -11.83 26.15 -20.41
C TYR A 1006 -11.88 27.65 -20.68
N VAL A 1007 -11.23 28.06 -21.75
CA VAL A 1007 -11.22 29.44 -22.26
C VAL A 1007 -11.60 29.39 -23.72
N ASP A 1008 -12.68 30.07 -24.09
CA ASP A 1008 -13.25 30.09 -25.45
C ASP A 1008 -13.57 28.68 -25.99
N GLY A 1009 -14.06 27.80 -25.12
CA GLY A 1009 -14.45 26.42 -25.46
C GLY A 1009 -13.30 25.40 -25.52
N GLU A 1010 -12.05 25.83 -25.33
CA GLU A 1010 -10.87 24.97 -25.34
C GLU A 1010 -10.30 24.78 -23.93
N ARG A 1011 -9.88 23.55 -23.59
CA ARG A 1011 -9.36 23.24 -22.25
C ARG A 1011 -7.98 23.86 -22.06
N ALA A 1012 -7.88 24.85 -21.17
CA ALA A 1012 -6.67 25.62 -20.93
C ALA A 1012 -5.81 25.07 -19.79
N ALA A 1013 -6.42 24.53 -18.73
CA ALA A 1013 -5.71 23.96 -17.58
C ALA A 1013 -6.57 22.93 -16.84
N THR A 1014 -5.92 22.14 -15.97
CA THR A 1014 -6.56 21.18 -15.07
C THR A 1014 -5.99 21.33 -13.66
N GLY A 1015 -6.73 20.87 -12.65
CA GLY A 1015 -6.31 20.86 -11.25
C GLY A 1015 -7.05 19.77 -10.46
N GLN A 1016 -6.75 19.64 -9.18
CA GLN A 1016 -7.37 18.62 -8.32
C GLN A 1016 -7.72 19.21 -6.95
N VAL A 1017 -8.96 18.98 -6.51
CA VAL A 1017 -9.48 19.25 -5.16
C VAL A 1017 -9.93 17.94 -4.50
N THR A 1018 -10.51 18.01 -3.31
CA THR A 1018 -11.06 16.80 -2.65
C THR A 1018 -12.35 16.33 -3.34
N ALA A 1019 -12.67 15.05 -3.20
CA ALA A 1019 -13.91 14.46 -3.72
C ALA A 1019 -15.18 14.83 -2.89
N ASP A 1020 -15.05 15.70 -1.89
CA ASP A 1020 -16.14 16.04 -0.96
C ASP A 1020 -17.19 16.97 -1.58
N GLY A 1021 -16.85 17.62 -2.71
CA GLY A 1021 -17.69 18.61 -3.37
C GLY A 1021 -17.79 19.94 -2.60
N ILE A 1022 -18.50 20.91 -3.18
CA ILE A 1022 -18.68 22.23 -2.59
C ILE A 1022 -19.76 22.16 -1.50
N THR A 1023 -19.43 22.63 -0.29
CA THR A 1023 -20.37 22.69 0.83
C THR A 1023 -21.03 24.08 0.88
N GLY A 1024 -22.14 24.27 0.19
CA GLY A 1024 -22.87 25.55 0.12
C GLY A 1024 -24.10 25.62 1.03
N CYS A 1025 -23.99 25.07 2.24
CA CYS A 1025 -25.13 24.86 3.15
C CYS A 1025 -25.60 26.11 3.87
N THR A 1026 -24.69 27.05 4.13
CA THR A 1026 -24.97 28.25 4.92
C THR A 1026 -25.58 29.35 4.05
N ALA A 1027 -26.70 29.92 4.48
CA ALA A 1027 -27.37 30.99 3.74
C ALA A 1027 -26.54 32.29 3.75
N ARG A 1028 -26.11 32.76 2.57
CA ARG A 1028 -25.28 33.97 2.40
C ARG A 1028 -25.39 34.55 0.99
N PRO A 1029 -24.94 35.78 0.74
CA PRO A 1029 -24.98 36.36 -0.59
C PRO A 1029 -24.00 35.62 -1.51
N LEU A 1030 -24.48 35.24 -2.70
CA LEU A 1030 -23.63 34.87 -3.84
C LEU A 1030 -23.28 36.16 -4.58
N ARG A 1031 -21.99 36.35 -4.88
CA ARG A 1031 -21.47 37.55 -5.53
C ARG A 1031 -20.79 37.22 -6.84
N PHE A 1032 -20.85 38.18 -7.77
CA PHE A 1032 -19.99 38.20 -8.95
C PHE A 1032 -19.27 39.54 -9.05
N GLY A 1033 -17.94 39.51 -9.20
CA GLY A 1033 -17.12 40.73 -9.31
C GLY A 1033 -16.65 41.35 -7.99
N ALA A 1034 -16.89 40.69 -6.85
CA ALA A 1034 -16.57 41.21 -5.52
C ALA A 1034 -16.35 40.14 -4.45
N ASP A 1035 -15.54 40.45 -3.43
CA ASP A 1035 -15.41 39.61 -2.24
C ASP A 1035 -16.53 39.87 -1.21
N GLN A 1036 -16.53 39.09 -0.13
CA GLN A 1036 -17.51 39.14 0.96
C GLN A 1036 -17.63 40.50 1.67
N GLY A 1037 -16.55 41.29 1.71
CA GLY A 1037 -16.52 42.64 2.31
C GLY A 1037 -16.72 43.76 1.29
N GLY A 1038 -16.90 43.43 0.00
CA GLY A 1038 -16.93 44.41 -1.07
C GLY A 1038 -15.54 44.93 -1.48
N GLY A 1039 -14.50 44.12 -1.32
CA GLY A 1039 -13.15 44.33 -1.84
C GLY A 1039 -12.85 43.44 -3.06
N GLN A 1040 -11.56 43.38 -3.44
CA GLN A 1040 -11.02 42.54 -4.54
C GLN A 1040 -11.89 42.57 -5.80
N ARG A 1041 -12.20 43.79 -6.20
CA ARG A 1041 -13.22 44.13 -7.20
C ARG A 1041 -12.73 43.78 -8.60
N LEU A 1042 -13.61 43.20 -9.40
CA LEU A 1042 -13.33 42.98 -10.82
C LEU A 1042 -13.47 44.29 -11.60
N THR A 1043 -12.48 44.58 -12.43
CA THR A 1043 -12.57 45.61 -13.47
C THR A 1043 -12.75 44.91 -14.82
N GLY A 1044 -13.71 45.35 -15.64
CA GLY A 1044 -14.06 44.73 -16.91
C GLY A 1044 -15.57 44.67 -17.12
N GLY A 1045 -16.14 43.47 -17.33
CA GLY A 1045 -17.58 43.30 -17.53
C GLY A 1045 -18.06 41.85 -17.44
N VAL A 1046 -19.36 41.66 -17.23
CA VAL A 1046 -20.03 40.34 -17.26
C VAL A 1046 -21.28 40.42 -18.12
N ASP A 1047 -21.41 39.50 -19.08
CA ASP A 1047 -22.53 39.45 -20.02
C ASP A 1047 -23.53 38.37 -19.64
N ARG A 1048 -23.05 37.14 -19.41
CA ARG A 1048 -23.84 36.04 -18.83
C ARG A 1048 -23.02 35.28 -17.80
N ALA A 1049 -23.66 34.77 -16.75
CA ALA A 1049 -23.01 33.92 -15.74
C ALA A 1049 -23.96 32.82 -15.25
N ALA A 1050 -23.47 31.59 -15.12
CA ALA A 1050 -24.25 30.47 -14.65
C ALA A 1050 -23.48 29.52 -13.74
N ILE A 1051 -24.22 28.82 -12.87
CA ILE A 1051 -23.72 27.72 -12.04
C ILE A 1051 -24.62 26.52 -12.30
N LEU A 1052 -24.06 25.39 -12.71
CA LEU A 1052 -24.77 24.13 -12.93
C LEU A 1052 -24.31 23.09 -11.91
N ALA A 1053 -25.24 22.31 -11.34
CA ALA A 1053 -24.97 21.20 -10.43
C ALA A 1053 -24.61 19.90 -11.20
N ARG A 1054 -23.73 20.02 -12.20
CA ARG A 1054 -23.15 18.92 -12.99
C ARG A 1054 -21.83 19.34 -13.62
N THR A 1055 -20.95 18.39 -13.86
CA THR A 1055 -19.78 18.59 -14.74
C THR A 1055 -20.23 18.58 -16.19
N LEU A 1056 -19.87 19.60 -16.98
CA LEU A 1056 -20.04 19.56 -18.43
C LEU A 1056 -18.89 18.81 -19.10
N THR A 1057 -19.21 18.01 -20.12
CA THR A 1057 -18.19 17.45 -21.03
C THR A 1057 -17.55 18.54 -21.88
N ALA A 1058 -16.38 18.25 -22.48
CA ALA A 1058 -15.67 19.22 -23.32
C ALA A 1058 -16.53 19.76 -24.50
N ASP A 1059 -17.46 18.95 -25.02
CA ASP A 1059 -18.38 19.39 -26.07
C ASP A 1059 -19.51 20.26 -25.53
N GLU A 1060 -20.09 19.88 -24.38
CA GLU A 1060 -21.14 20.67 -23.73
C GLU A 1060 -20.65 22.02 -23.20
N VAL A 1061 -19.37 22.14 -22.86
CA VAL A 1061 -18.75 23.44 -22.52
C VAL A 1061 -18.98 24.46 -23.63
N LYS A 1062 -18.95 24.07 -24.90
CA LYS A 1062 -19.10 25.00 -26.04
C LYS A 1062 -20.53 25.57 -26.12
N THR A 1063 -21.51 24.83 -25.61
CA THR A 1063 -22.95 25.16 -25.66
C THR A 1063 -23.55 25.42 -24.27
N TRP A 1064 -22.73 25.71 -23.25
CA TRP A 1064 -23.20 25.88 -21.86
C TRP A 1064 -24.34 26.90 -21.71
N LYS A 1065 -24.38 27.92 -22.58
CA LYS A 1065 -25.42 28.96 -22.62
C LYS A 1065 -26.81 28.38 -22.89
N GLU A 1066 -26.92 27.46 -23.86
CA GLU A 1066 -28.16 26.75 -24.20
C GLU A 1066 -28.60 25.78 -23.10
N LEU A 1067 -27.64 25.34 -22.27
CA LEU A 1067 -27.90 24.47 -21.14
C LEU A 1067 -28.32 25.25 -19.88
N ALA A 1068 -27.97 26.53 -19.79
CA ALA A 1068 -28.18 27.37 -18.61
C ALA A 1068 -29.39 28.31 -18.72
N PHE A 1069 -29.67 28.84 -19.91
CA PHE A 1069 -30.74 29.79 -20.22
C PHE A 1069 -31.71 29.18 -21.21
#